data_AF-A0A9D0Y0R7-F1
#
_entry.id   AF-A0A9D0Y0R7-F1
#
_cell.length_a   1.000
_cell.length_b   1.000
_cell.length_c   1.000
_cell.angle_alpha   90.00
_cell.angle_beta   90.00
_cell.angle_gamma   90.00
#
_symmetry.space_group_name_H-M   'P 1'
#
loop_
_entity.id
_entity.type
_entity.pdbx_description
1 polymer ?
#
loop_
_entity_poly.entity_id
_entity_poly.type
_entity_poly.pdbx_seq_one_letter_code
_entity_poly.pdbx_strand_id
1 'polypeptide(L)'
;TVVDTVGLARLLLPNLKNYKLNNIAKYFNVPLENHHRAVDDADATAKIFLNFIDMLNEKEVTNLDDIDNLNITSNDVIKKMPTYHGIILAKNEIGRINLYKLISLSHIDYYSRRPRIPKSVFLKHREGLIIGSACEAGEIYQAILRNQTADEVDRLARFYDYFEIQPLRNNDFMIDNDKYDINSKEDLININRKIVQLGEEYNKPVVATCDVHFLDPEDELYRRIIMAGKGFKDADNQPPLYFRTTNEMLDEFDYLGKEKAREVVIRNTNKIANQIEYISPVRPDKYPPVIEDSDKMLRESCYEKAYSMYGSNLPKVVEERLEKELDSIISNGYAVMYIIAQKLVKKSNEDGYLVGSRGSVGSSFAATMADITEVNPLPAHYYCTNCFYNDFESDEVKKYSGYSGYDMPDKECPTCGQLLSKDGHDIPFETFLGFEGDKEPDIDLNFSGEYQSRSHEYTETLFGKGHTFRAGTIGTMAEKTAFGYVLNYFEEKEIHKRRAEIERIVSGCVGVRRTTGQHPGGIIVLPHGEDINSFTPVQRPANDMKTNIVTTHFDYHSIDHNLLKLDLLGHDDPTMIKTLEDLTGVDAKNIRFDDEKVLSLFTSTSALGVNSQQLAGCKLGSLGVPEFGTDFVMQMLSDTKPTTFSELVRISGLSHGTDVWLNNAQILIAEEKCTLSTAICTRDDIMIYLINKGVKSSMAFKIMEFVRKGRGLTPEMEDAMIEADIPDWYIWSCKQIKYMFPKAHAVAYVMMAFRIAYFKVYYPLAYYSAYFSIRAAAFNYELMCQGKEYLEVKIKDYKKRYNDLTKKEQDTLKDMRVVQEMYARGIEFEPLDVYKAKAREFQIRDGQIMAAFNSIDGLGEKAADAVVEAAKDGPYTSLEDFKNRSKVSSTVVETMARLGLLGELPDSDQMSFMDFLEG
;
A
#
# COMPACT_ATOMS: atom_id res chain seq x y z
N THR A 1 -34.78 -3.74 -36.48
CA THR A 1 -34.67 -3.88 -35.01
C THR A 1 -35.53 -5.03 -34.56
N VAL A 2 -34.99 -5.96 -33.79
CA VAL A 2 -35.70 -7.12 -33.25
C VAL A 2 -35.74 -6.99 -31.73
N VAL A 3 -36.89 -7.20 -31.12
CA VAL A 3 -37.05 -7.21 -29.66
C VAL A 3 -37.24 -8.66 -29.21
N ASP A 4 -36.32 -9.15 -28.39
CA ASP A 4 -36.39 -10.49 -27.83
C ASP A 4 -36.80 -10.46 -26.34
N THR A 5 -37.49 -11.50 -25.89
CA THR A 5 -38.05 -11.61 -24.54
C THR A 5 -36.97 -11.64 -23.45
N VAL A 6 -35.77 -12.17 -23.71
CA VAL A 6 -34.65 -12.17 -22.77
C VAL A 6 -34.02 -10.77 -22.67
N GLY A 7 -33.92 -10.05 -23.79
CA GLY A 7 -33.50 -8.65 -23.86
C GLY A 7 -34.40 -7.76 -23.01
N LEU A 8 -35.72 -7.87 -23.19
CA LEU A 8 -36.71 -7.15 -22.35
C LEU A 8 -36.66 -7.61 -20.88
N ALA A 9 -36.50 -8.90 -20.61
CA ALA A 9 -36.39 -9.39 -19.24
C ALA A 9 -35.20 -8.77 -18.49
N ARG A 10 -34.05 -8.59 -19.16
CA ARG A 10 -32.87 -7.94 -18.57
C ARG A 10 -33.14 -6.49 -18.20
N LEU A 11 -33.87 -5.77 -19.04
CA LEU A 11 -34.22 -4.37 -18.84
C LEU A 11 -35.27 -4.19 -17.74
N LEU A 12 -36.35 -4.97 -17.80
CA LEU A 12 -37.53 -4.79 -16.96
C LEU A 12 -37.40 -5.50 -15.60
N LEU A 13 -36.58 -6.56 -15.51
CA LEU A 13 -36.35 -7.33 -14.30
C LEU A 13 -34.88 -7.32 -13.85
N PRO A 14 -34.33 -6.16 -13.46
CA PRO A 14 -32.92 -6.03 -13.10
C PRO A 14 -32.55 -6.79 -11.82
N ASN A 15 -33.51 -7.23 -11.01
CA ASN A 15 -33.25 -7.93 -9.76
C ASN A 15 -33.14 -9.47 -9.90
N LEU A 16 -33.41 -10.03 -11.09
CA LEU A 16 -33.28 -11.47 -11.30
C LEU A 16 -31.82 -11.92 -11.35
N LYS A 17 -31.53 -13.08 -10.73
CA LYS A 17 -30.18 -13.66 -10.65
C LYS A 17 -29.69 -14.21 -12.00
N ASN A 18 -30.59 -14.75 -12.81
CA ASN A 18 -30.34 -15.14 -14.20
C ASN A 18 -31.65 -15.14 -15.01
N TYR A 19 -31.55 -15.07 -16.33
CA TYR A 19 -32.68 -14.87 -17.25
C TYR A 19 -33.03 -16.14 -18.03
N LYS A 20 -32.88 -17.31 -17.42
CA LYS A 20 -33.36 -18.57 -18.02
C LYS A 20 -34.89 -18.57 -18.06
N LEU A 21 -35.46 -19.17 -19.11
CA LEU A 21 -36.91 -19.21 -19.34
C LEU A 21 -37.69 -19.67 -18.10
N ASN A 22 -37.25 -20.75 -17.44
CA ASN A 22 -37.86 -21.26 -16.21
C ASN A 22 -37.90 -20.25 -15.06
N ASN A 23 -36.86 -19.43 -14.89
CA ASN A 23 -36.79 -18.45 -13.80
C ASN A 23 -37.66 -17.21 -14.08
N ILE A 24 -37.76 -16.81 -15.34
CA ILE A 24 -38.67 -15.72 -15.76
C ILE A 24 -40.13 -16.19 -15.69
N ALA A 25 -40.41 -17.41 -16.17
CA ALA A 25 -41.72 -18.02 -16.06
C ALA A 25 -42.16 -18.14 -14.60
N LYS A 26 -41.27 -18.57 -13.69
CA LYS A 26 -41.52 -18.62 -12.26
C LYS A 26 -41.78 -17.24 -11.64
N TYR A 27 -41.10 -16.19 -12.11
CA TYR A 27 -41.31 -14.83 -11.63
C TYR A 27 -42.72 -14.32 -11.94
N PHE A 28 -43.23 -14.60 -13.14
CA PHE A 28 -44.58 -14.20 -13.57
C PHE A 28 -45.66 -15.27 -13.32
N ASN A 29 -45.34 -16.36 -12.63
CA ASN A 29 -46.25 -17.50 -12.45
C ASN A 29 -46.81 -18.08 -13.76
N VAL A 30 -46.02 -18.03 -14.85
CA VAL A 30 -46.38 -18.63 -16.13
C VAL A 30 -46.09 -20.15 -16.08
N PRO A 31 -47.08 -21.02 -16.37
CA PRO A 31 -46.88 -22.47 -16.35
C PRO A 31 -45.94 -22.91 -17.47
N LEU A 32 -45.02 -23.82 -17.14
CA LEU A 32 -44.04 -24.39 -18.07
C LEU A 32 -44.12 -25.92 -18.00
N GLU A 33 -45.17 -26.49 -18.61
CA GLU A 33 -45.59 -27.89 -18.38
C GLU A 33 -44.62 -28.92 -18.99
N ASN A 34 -43.96 -28.63 -20.13
CA ASN A 34 -42.89 -29.47 -20.69
C ASN A 34 -41.69 -28.65 -21.17
N HIS A 35 -40.77 -28.35 -20.24
CA HIS A 35 -39.50 -27.68 -20.55
C HIS A 35 -38.76 -28.42 -21.70
N HIS A 36 -38.35 -27.71 -22.75
CA HIS A 36 -37.68 -28.21 -23.97
C HIS A 36 -38.57 -28.73 -25.11
N ARG A 37 -39.91 -28.63 -25.03
CA ARG A 37 -40.76 -28.74 -26.23
C ARG A 37 -40.92 -27.35 -26.85
N ALA A 38 -40.53 -27.21 -28.12
CA ALA A 38 -40.51 -25.92 -28.81
C ALA A 38 -41.86 -25.16 -28.77
N VAL A 39 -42.99 -25.89 -28.80
CA VAL A 39 -44.34 -25.31 -28.76
C VAL A 39 -44.67 -24.75 -27.36
N ASP A 40 -44.33 -25.50 -26.31
CA ASP A 40 -44.62 -25.13 -24.92
C ASP A 40 -43.70 -24.00 -24.44
N ASP A 41 -42.43 -24.02 -24.88
CA ASP A 41 -41.47 -22.93 -24.65
C ASP A 41 -41.90 -21.64 -25.38
N ALA A 42 -42.44 -21.74 -26.61
CA ALA A 42 -42.95 -20.59 -27.35
C ALA A 42 -44.19 -19.97 -26.69
N ASP A 43 -45.14 -20.80 -26.23
CA ASP A 43 -46.35 -20.32 -25.51
C ASP A 43 -45.98 -19.63 -24.19
N ALA A 44 -45.07 -20.22 -23.41
CA ALA A 44 -44.57 -19.59 -22.20
C ALA A 44 -43.86 -18.25 -22.48
N THR A 45 -43.05 -18.20 -23.53
CA THR A 45 -42.33 -16.97 -23.94
C THR A 45 -43.29 -15.87 -24.39
N ALA A 46 -44.38 -16.22 -25.09
CA ALA A 46 -45.43 -15.28 -25.50
C ALA A 46 -46.18 -14.69 -24.29
N LYS A 47 -46.56 -15.54 -23.32
CA LYS A 47 -47.21 -15.09 -22.07
C LYS A 47 -46.30 -14.17 -21.25
N ILE A 48 -45.01 -14.49 -21.16
CA ILE A 48 -44.01 -13.63 -20.52
C ILE A 48 -43.90 -12.29 -21.26
N PHE A 49 -43.90 -12.32 -22.60
CA PHE A 49 -43.81 -11.09 -23.40
C PHE A 49 -45.02 -10.17 -23.18
N LEU A 50 -46.23 -10.71 -23.03
CA LEU A 50 -47.42 -9.92 -22.68
C LEU A 50 -47.25 -9.18 -21.34
N ASN A 51 -46.72 -9.87 -20.32
CA ASN A 51 -46.40 -9.22 -19.04
C ASN A 51 -45.36 -8.09 -19.21
N PHE A 52 -44.38 -8.25 -20.12
CA PHE A 52 -43.44 -7.18 -20.42
C PHE A 52 -44.07 -5.99 -21.14
N ILE A 53 -45.05 -6.22 -22.01
CA ILE A 53 -45.81 -5.13 -22.63
C ILE A 53 -46.55 -4.32 -21.57
N ASP A 54 -47.18 -4.98 -20.59
CA ASP A 54 -47.86 -4.29 -19.48
C ASP A 54 -46.86 -3.45 -18.67
N MET A 55 -45.69 -3.99 -18.33
CA MET A 55 -44.62 -3.26 -17.64
C MET A 55 -44.05 -2.09 -18.45
N LEU A 56 -43.98 -2.19 -19.78
CA LEU A 56 -43.54 -1.10 -20.65
C LEU A 56 -44.58 0.01 -20.71
N ASN A 57 -45.86 -0.34 -20.77
CA ASN A 57 -46.97 0.61 -20.71
C ASN A 57 -46.99 1.38 -19.39
N GLU A 58 -46.74 0.70 -18.26
CA GLU A 58 -46.61 1.36 -16.94
C GLU A 58 -45.45 2.36 -16.87
N LYS A 59 -44.44 2.20 -17.73
CA LYS A 59 -43.27 3.08 -17.85
C LYS A 59 -43.40 4.12 -18.97
N GLU A 60 -44.58 4.28 -19.56
CA GLU A 60 -44.87 5.19 -20.67
C GLU A 60 -44.01 4.96 -21.92
N VAL A 61 -43.51 3.73 -22.11
CA VAL A 61 -42.71 3.33 -23.27
C VAL A 61 -43.64 2.90 -24.40
N THR A 62 -43.67 3.67 -25.48
CA THR A 62 -44.65 3.46 -26.56
C THR A 62 -44.01 3.10 -27.90
N ASN A 63 -42.69 3.30 -28.04
CA ASN A 63 -41.94 2.98 -29.25
C ASN A 63 -40.58 2.34 -28.93
N LEU A 64 -39.86 1.89 -29.97
CA LEU A 64 -38.56 1.22 -29.81
C LEU A 64 -37.45 2.17 -29.36
N ASP A 65 -37.51 3.45 -29.74
CA ASP A 65 -36.53 4.47 -29.33
C ASP A 65 -36.62 4.74 -27.81
N ASP A 66 -37.82 4.69 -27.25
CA ASP A 66 -38.06 4.79 -25.79
C ASP A 66 -37.41 3.61 -25.03
N ILE A 67 -37.40 2.40 -25.62
CA ILE A 67 -36.75 1.21 -25.05
C ILE A 67 -35.22 1.39 -25.05
N ASP A 68 -34.65 1.93 -26.13
CA ASP A 68 -33.22 2.20 -26.21
C ASP A 68 -32.79 3.26 -25.18
N ASN A 69 -33.63 4.26 -24.92
CA ASN A 69 -33.40 5.26 -23.85
C ASN A 69 -33.45 4.67 -22.43
N LEU A 70 -34.29 3.64 -22.20
CA LEU A 70 -34.29 2.89 -20.94
C LEU A 70 -33.03 2.04 -20.74
N ASN A 71 -32.46 1.48 -21.82
CA ASN A 71 -31.24 0.66 -21.76
C ASN A 71 -29.99 1.46 -21.33
N ILE A 72 -29.99 2.76 -21.61
CA ILE A 72 -28.87 3.67 -21.30
C ILE A 72 -28.83 4.03 -19.81
N THR A 73 -29.94 3.89 -19.07
CA THR A 73 -30.08 4.49 -17.73
C THR A 73 -29.65 3.59 -16.56
N SER A 74 -29.32 2.32 -16.77
CA SER A 74 -28.98 1.39 -15.67
C SER A 74 -27.63 0.68 -15.86
N ASN A 75 -26.62 1.11 -15.10
CA ASN A 75 -25.30 0.44 -15.02
C ASN A 75 -25.42 -1.06 -14.65
N ASP A 76 -26.46 -1.44 -13.91
CA ASP A 76 -26.67 -2.82 -13.47
C ASP A 76 -27.17 -3.73 -14.59
N VAL A 77 -27.93 -3.20 -15.54
CA VAL A 77 -28.35 -3.95 -16.74
C VAL A 77 -27.14 -4.22 -17.65
N ILE A 78 -26.29 -3.21 -17.86
CA ILE A 78 -25.05 -3.31 -18.63
C ILE A 78 -24.11 -4.37 -18.03
N LYS A 79 -24.00 -4.44 -16.69
CA LYS A 79 -23.20 -5.45 -15.98
C LYS A 79 -23.68 -6.90 -16.18
N LYS A 80 -24.89 -7.11 -16.70
CA LYS A 80 -25.47 -8.43 -17.00
C LYS A 80 -25.50 -8.79 -18.49
N MET A 81 -25.11 -7.86 -19.37
CA MET A 81 -25.05 -8.14 -20.81
C MET A 81 -23.92 -9.14 -21.16
N PRO A 82 -24.06 -9.87 -22.29
CA PRO A 82 -22.98 -10.67 -22.84
C PRO A 82 -21.72 -9.83 -23.08
N THR A 83 -20.56 -10.42 -22.85
CA THR A 83 -19.26 -9.77 -23.05
C THR A 83 -18.50 -10.46 -24.16
N TYR A 84 -17.90 -9.68 -25.04
CA TYR A 84 -17.06 -10.14 -26.14
C TYR A 84 -15.68 -9.48 -26.05
N HIS A 85 -14.68 -10.11 -26.66
CA HIS A 85 -13.36 -9.51 -26.79
C HIS A 85 -13.33 -8.49 -27.95
N GLY A 86 -12.45 -7.51 -27.84
CA GLY A 86 -12.15 -6.51 -28.86
C GLY A 86 -10.75 -5.97 -28.63
N ILE A 87 -10.00 -5.68 -29.70
CA ILE A 87 -8.64 -5.12 -29.61
C ILE A 87 -8.70 -3.63 -29.86
N ILE A 88 -8.37 -2.81 -28.87
CA ILE A 88 -8.32 -1.34 -28.99
C ILE A 88 -6.86 -0.92 -29.17
N LEU A 89 -6.56 -0.24 -30.28
CA LEU A 89 -5.24 0.36 -30.53
C LEU A 89 -5.36 1.88 -30.50
N ALA A 90 -4.48 2.55 -29.75
CA ALA A 90 -4.37 4.01 -29.76
C ALA A 90 -3.51 4.46 -30.95
N LYS A 91 -4.07 5.30 -31.82
CA LYS A 91 -3.39 5.83 -33.01
C LYS A 91 -2.45 6.97 -32.71
N ASN A 92 -2.81 7.80 -31.74
CA ASN A 92 -2.14 9.04 -31.40
C ASN A 92 -2.43 9.40 -29.93
N GLU A 93 -1.94 10.55 -29.49
CA GLU A 93 -2.07 11.03 -28.11
C GLU A 93 -3.53 11.14 -27.64
N ILE A 94 -4.45 11.63 -28.50
CA ILE A 94 -5.88 11.68 -28.17
C ILE A 94 -6.42 10.26 -27.93
N GLY A 95 -6.02 9.31 -28.78
CA GLY A 95 -6.31 7.90 -28.61
C GLY A 95 -5.81 7.33 -27.29
N ARG A 96 -4.58 7.68 -26.86
CA ARG A 96 -4.04 7.25 -25.57
C ARG A 96 -4.89 7.74 -24.40
N ILE A 97 -5.23 9.02 -24.39
CA ILE A 97 -6.08 9.62 -23.34
C ILE A 97 -7.46 8.96 -23.31
N ASN A 98 -8.06 8.74 -24.49
CA ASN A 98 -9.35 8.06 -24.60
C ASN A 98 -9.27 6.60 -24.15
N LEU A 99 -8.20 5.88 -24.47
CA LEU A 99 -7.97 4.52 -23.97
C LEU A 99 -7.90 4.52 -22.44
N TYR A 100 -7.22 5.49 -21.83
CA TYR A 100 -7.11 5.59 -20.37
C TYR A 100 -8.47 5.89 -19.73
N LYS A 101 -9.26 6.79 -20.33
CA LYS A 101 -10.66 7.02 -19.92
C LYS A 101 -11.50 5.74 -19.97
N LEU A 102 -11.38 4.98 -21.04
CA LEU A 102 -12.11 3.71 -21.18
C LEU A 102 -11.70 2.68 -20.13
N ILE A 103 -10.39 2.56 -19.84
CA ILE A 103 -9.87 1.70 -18.76
C ILE A 103 -10.45 2.15 -17.42
N SER A 104 -10.42 3.45 -17.12
CA SER A 104 -10.96 4.02 -15.88
C SER A 104 -12.44 3.70 -15.69
N LEU A 105 -13.26 3.98 -16.70
CA LEU A 105 -14.69 3.69 -16.68
C LEU A 105 -14.96 2.19 -16.52
N SER A 106 -14.14 1.33 -17.14
CA SER A 106 -14.29 -0.13 -17.05
C SER A 106 -14.03 -0.69 -15.65
N HIS A 107 -13.15 -0.04 -14.89
CA HIS A 107 -12.75 -0.44 -13.54
C HIS A 107 -13.56 0.24 -12.43
N ILE A 108 -14.27 1.32 -12.73
CA ILE A 108 -15.07 2.09 -11.77
C ILE A 108 -16.56 1.90 -12.05
N ASP A 109 -17.07 2.36 -13.18
CA ASP A 109 -18.53 2.43 -13.39
C ASP A 109 -19.10 1.08 -13.85
N TYR A 110 -18.38 0.41 -14.76
CA TYR A 110 -18.87 -0.77 -15.47
C TYR A 110 -18.29 -2.08 -14.93
N TYR A 111 -17.48 -2.04 -13.86
CA TYR A 111 -16.90 -3.24 -13.28
C TYR A 111 -17.97 -4.21 -12.75
N SER A 112 -17.75 -5.51 -12.98
CA SER A 112 -18.57 -6.57 -12.38
C SER A 112 -17.67 -7.77 -12.04
N ARG A 113 -17.69 -8.91 -12.74
CA ARG A 113 -16.68 -9.97 -12.53
C ARG A 113 -15.33 -9.63 -13.18
N ARG A 114 -15.38 -8.83 -14.25
CA ARG A 114 -14.23 -8.33 -15.01
C ARG A 114 -14.53 -6.89 -15.46
N PRO A 115 -13.51 -6.06 -15.71
CA PRO A 115 -13.70 -4.76 -16.35
C PRO A 115 -14.31 -4.95 -17.74
N ARG A 116 -15.23 -4.07 -18.12
CA ARG A 116 -15.92 -4.12 -19.42
C ARG A 116 -16.19 -2.71 -19.92
N ILE A 117 -16.29 -2.56 -21.24
CA ILE A 117 -16.55 -1.28 -21.90
C ILE A 117 -17.82 -1.41 -22.73
N PRO A 118 -18.89 -0.65 -22.44
CA PRO A 118 -20.06 -0.61 -23.30
C PRO A 118 -19.71 -0.02 -24.67
N LYS A 119 -20.27 -0.57 -25.76
CA LYS A 119 -20.05 -0.05 -27.11
C LYS A 119 -20.43 1.43 -27.25
N SER A 120 -21.50 1.86 -26.58
CA SER A 120 -21.93 3.26 -26.56
C SER A 120 -20.88 4.18 -25.93
N VAL A 121 -20.21 3.74 -24.87
CA VAL A 121 -19.11 4.47 -24.22
C VAL A 121 -17.87 4.47 -25.10
N PHE A 122 -17.53 3.34 -25.72
CA PHE A 122 -16.45 3.28 -26.71
C PHE A 122 -16.69 4.29 -27.84
N LEU A 123 -17.90 4.36 -28.41
CA LEU A 123 -18.22 5.30 -29.49
C LEU A 123 -18.06 6.76 -29.07
N LYS A 124 -18.38 7.11 -27.82
CA LYS A 124 -18.16 8.47 -27.27
C LYS A 124 -16.66 8.84 -27.20
N HIS A 125 -15.79 7.85 -27.04
CA HIS A 125 -14.33 8.02 -26.93
C HIS A 125 -13.56 7.41 -28.11
N ARG A 126 -14.22 7.19 -29.26
CA ARG A 126 -13.62 6.49 -30.41
C ARG A 126 -12.50 7.29 -31.09
N GLU A 127 -12.49 8.61 -30.92
CA GLU A 127 -11.48 9.47 -31.55
C GLU A 127 -10.06 9.02 -31.19
N GLY A 128 -9.21 8.88 -32.20
CA GLY A 128 -7.84 8.41 -32.03
C GLY A 128 -7.71 6.90 -31.74
N LEU A 129 -8.78 6.12 -31.76
CA LEU A 129 -8.75 4.66 -31.52
C LEU A 129 -9.06 3.87 -32.80
N ILE A 130 -8.50 2.65 -32.87
CA ILE A 130 -8.83 1.60 -33.85
C ILE A 130 -9.38 0.40 -33.05
N ILE A 131 -10.47 -0.21 -33.51
CA ILE A 131 -11.07 -1.39 -32.90
C ILE A 131 -11.03 -2.60 -33.85
N GLY A 132 -10.34 -3.66 -33.42
CA GLY A 132 -10.26 -4.97 -34.07
C GLY A 132 -11.26 -5.98 -33.52
N SER A 133 -11.63 -6.95 -34.34
CA SER A 133 -12.64 -7.97 -33.97
C SER A 133 -12.15 -9.01 -32.96
N ALA A 134 -10.86 -9.01 -32.61
CA ALA A 134 -10.23 -9.93 -31.66
C ALA A 134 -10.32 -11.41 -32.03
N CYS A 135 -10.20 -12.25 -31.00
CA CYS A 135 -10.02 -13.70 -31.08
C CYS A 135 -11.35 -14.45 -31.23
N GLU A 136 -11.34 -15.73 -30.89
CA GLU A 136 -12.48 -16.64 -30.91
C GLU A 136 -13.61 -16.21 -29.97
N ALA A 137 -13.29 -15.48 -28.90
CA ALA A 137 -14.26 -14.84 -28.01
C ALA A 137 -14.73 -13.45 -28.50
N GLY A 138 -14.24 -13.01 -29.67
CA GLY A 138 -14.67 -11.80 -30.37
C GLY A 138 -16.08 -11.93 -30.94
N GLU A 139 -16.76 -10.80 -31.10
CA GLU A 139 -18.19 -10.79 -31.45
C GLU A 139 -18.46 -11.28 -32.88
N ILE A 140 -17.59 -10.92 -33.85
CA ILE A 140 -17.68 -11.40 -35.24
C ILE A 140 -17.48 -12.91 -35.31
N TYR A 141 -16.44 -13.43 -34.64
CA TYR A 141 -16.16 -14.86 -34.62
C TYR A 141 -17.33 -15.64 -34.01
N GLN A 142 -17.83 -15.19 -32.86
CA GLN A 142 -18.99 -15.78 -32.20
C GLN A 142 -20.27 -15.69 -33.04
N ALA A 143 -20.47 -14.62 -33.81
CA ALA A 143 -21.63 -14.49 -34.69
C ALA A 143 -21.59 -15.51 -35.83
N ILE A 144 -20.42 -15.73 -36.44
CA ILE A 144 -20.20 -16.74 -37.48
C ILE A 144 -20.39 -18.15 -36.91
N LEU A 145 -19.77 -18.43 -35.76
CA LEU A 145 -19.84 -19.73 -35.08
C LEU A 145 -21.28 -20.11 -34.71
N ARG A 146 -22.10 -19.12 -34.30
CA ARG A 146 -23.51 -19.34 -33.93
C ARG A 146 -24.48 -19.21 -35.09
N ASN A 147 -23.98 -19.11 -36.33
CA ASN A 147 -24.78 -18.92 -37.54
C ASN A 147 -25.83 -17.80 -37.39
N GLN A 148 -25.41 -16.64 -36.87
CA GLN A 148 -26.29 -15.47 -36.74
C GLN A 148 -26.77 -14.98 -38.11
N THR A 149 -27.88 -14.23 -38.11
CA THR A 149 -28.49 -13.68 -39.32
C THR A 149 -27.57 -12.71 -40.05
N ALA A 150 -27.69 -12.64 -41.38
CA ALA A 150 -26.91 -11.71 -42.22
C ALA A 150 -26.99 -10.24 -41.75
N ASP A 151 -28.18 -9.79 -41.33
CA ASP A 151 -28.39 -8.42 -40.82
C ASP A 151 -27.55 -8.12 -39.56
N GLU A 152 -27.42 -9.11 -38.68
CA GLU A 152 -26.63 -8.97 -37.45
C GLU A 152 -25.13 -8.96 -37.79
N VAL A 153 -24.70 -9.80 -38.75
CA VAL A 153 -23.31 -9.79 -39.23
C VAL A 153 -22.97 -8.46 -39.92
N ASP A 154 -23.87 -7.89 -40.73
CA ASP A 154 -23.69 -6.56 -41.35
C ASP A 154 -23.52 -5.46 -40.29
N ARG A 155 -24.40 -5.45 -39.27
CA ARG A 155 -24.34 -4.50 -38.16
C ARG A 155 -23.00 -4.57 -37.43
N LEU A 156 -22.53 -5.79 -37.14
CA LEU A 156 -21.26 -6.00 -36.46
C LEU A 156 -20.07 -5.64 -37.36
N ALA A 157 -20.10 -6.06 -38.62
CA ALA A 157 -19.04 -5.80 -39.58
C ALA A 157 -18.79 -4.29 -39.71
N ARG A 158 -19.84 -3.45 -39.70
CA ARG A 158 -19.71 -1.99 -39.77
C ARG A 158 -19.00 -1.36 -38.56
N PHE A 159 -19.08 -1.95 -37.38
CA PHE A 159 -18.53 -1.39 -36.13
C PHE A 159 -16.99 -1.43 -36.05
N TYR A 160 -16.37 -2.51 -36.53
CA TYR A 160 -14.92 -2.76 -36.43
C TYR A 160 -14.13 -2.05 -37.53
N ASP A 161 -12.91 -1.58 -37.26
CA ASP A 161 -12.06 -0.96 -38.29
C ASP A 161 -11.31 -2.00 -39.14
N TYR A 162 -10.99 -3.15 -38.53
CA TYR A 162 -10.35 -4.28 -39.16
C TYR A 162 -10.82 -5.59 -38.52
N PHE A 163 -10.66 -6.70 -39.25
CA PHE A 163 -10.99 -8.03 -38.76
C PHE A 163 -9.74 -8.84 -38.47
N GLU A 164 -9.84 -9.75 -37.51
CA GLU A 164 -8.75 -10.62 -37.07
C GLU A 164 -9.04 -12.08 -37.39
N ILE A 165 -8.01 -12.78 -37.85
CA ILE A 165 -7.97 -14.24 -37.96
C ILE A 165 -6.76 -14.75 -37.19
N GLN A 166 -6.87 -15.95 -36.64
CA GLN A 166 -5.83 -16.54 -35.79
C GLN A 166 -5.35 -17.88 -36.35
N PRO A 167 -4.11 -18.30 -36.01
CA PRO A 167 -3.65 -19.66 -36.23
C PRO A 167 -4.70 -20.69 -35.83
N LEU A 168 -4.86 -21.74 -36.63
CA LEU A 168 -5.84 -22.80 -36.37
C LEU A 168 -5.60 -23.43 -35.01
N ARG A 169 -4.31 -23.64 -34.68
CA ARG A 169 -3.91 -24.25 -33.41
C ARG A 169 -4.31 -23.46 -32.16
N ASN A 170 -4.56 -22.16 -32.27
CA ASN A 170 -5.07 -21.38 -31.15
C ASN A 170 -6.46 -21.87 -30.72
N ASN A 171 -7.23 -22.43 -31.67
CA ASN A 171 -8.62 -22.85 -31.51
C ASN A 171 -8.80 -24.38 -31.54
N ASP A 172 -7.71 -25.16 -31.48
CA ASP A 172 -7.78 -26.64 -31.47
C ASP A 172 -8.69 -27.16 -30.34
N PHE A 173 -8.74 -26.45 -29.20
CA PHE A 173 -9.60 -26.80 -28.05
C PHE A 173 -11.11 -26.82 -28.36
N MET A 174 -11.53 -26.25 -29.49
CA MET A 174 -12.94 -26.27 -29.92
C MET A 174 -13.35 -27.58 -30.57
N ILE A 175 -12.40 -28.31 -31.18
CA ILE A 175 -12.68 -29.54 -31.93
C ILE A 175 -13.18 -30.64 -30.99
N ASP A 176 -12.56 -30.76 -29.81
CA ASP A 176 -12.86 -31.82 -28.84
C ASP A 176 -13.89 -31.38 -27.77
N ASN A 177 -14.70 -30.37 -28.08
CA ASN A 177 -15.59 -29.75 -27.11
C ASN A 177 -17.01 -29.61 -27.66
N ASP A 178 -17.91 -30.46 -27.18
CA ASP A 178 -19.33 -30.56 -27.56
C ASP A 178 -20.13 -29.25 -27.46
N LYS A 179 -19.57 -28.19 -26.85
CA LYS A 179 -20.18 -26.86 -26.82
C LYS A 179 -20.09 -26.12 -28.16
N TYR A 180 -19.16 -26.50 -29.03
CA TYR A 180 -18.89 -25.86 -30.30
C TYR A 180 -19.32 -26.77 -31.44
N ASP A 181 -19.95 -26.20 -32.47
CA ASP A 181 -20.28 -26.92 -33.70
C ASP A 181 -19.05 -26.95 -34.64
N ILE A 182 -17.94 -27.50 -34.13
CA ILE A 182 -16.63 -27.58 -34.78
C ILE A 182 -16.12 -29.00 -34.63
N ASN A 183 -16.05 -29.73 -35.74
CA ASN A 183 -15.71 -31.16 -35.71
C ASN A 183 -14.38 -31.45 -36.42
N SER A 184 -13.76 -30.44 -37.04
CA SER A 184 -12.55 -30.61 -37.82
C SER A 184 -11.74 -29.33 -37.95
N LYS A 185 -10.47 -29.48 -38.36
CA LYS A 185 -9.62 -28.34 -38.76
C LYS A 185 -10.17 -27.60 -39.98
N GLU A 186 -10.91 -28.27 -40.86
CA GLU A 186 -11.52 -27.63 -42.03
C GLU A 186 -12.62 -26.66 -41.59
N ASP A 187 -13.34 -26.93 -40.51
CA ASP A 187 -14.35 -26.02 -39.96
C ASP A 187 -13.70 -24.72 -39.46
N LEU A 188 -12.55 -24.82 -38.78
CA LEU A 188 -11.75 -23.66 -38.35
C LEU A 188 -11.23 -22.86 -39.56
N ILE A 189 -10.75 -23.54 -40.60
CA ILE A 189 -10.33 -22.92 -41.87
C ILE A 189 -11.52 -22.17 -42.50
N ASN A 190 -12.70 -22.76 -42.50
CA ASN A 190 -13.91 -22.17 -43.07
C ASN A 190 -14.35 -20.92 -42.32
N ILE A 191 -14.19 -20.88 -40.99
CA ILE A 191 -14.43 -19.65 -40.22
C ILE A 191 -13.46 -18.55 -40.66
N ASN A 192 -12.16 -18.85 -40.73
CA ASN A 192 -11.17 -17.88 -41.19
C ASN A 192 -11.47 -17.40 -42.62
N ARG A 193 -11.84 -18.29 -43.54
CA ARG A 193 -12.27 -17.92 -44.90
C ARG A 193 -13.50 -17.00 -44.90
N LYS A 194 -14.51 -17.28 -44.06
CA LYS A 194 -15.70 -16.42 -43.91
C LYS A 194 -15.32 -15.01 -43.42
N ILE A 195 -14.41 -14.91 -42.44
CA ILE A 195 -13.92 -13.60 -41.96
C ILE A 195 -13.15 -12.87 -43.05
N VAL A 196 -12.32 -13.58 -43.83
CA VAL A 196 -11.62 -13.00 -45.00
C VAL A 196 -12.61 -12.46 -46.03
N GLN A 197 -13.65 -13.23 -46.35
CA GLN A 197 -14.71 -12.83 -47.27
C GLN A 197 -15.46 -11.59 -46.76
N LEU A 198 -15.78 -11.51 -45.46
CA LEU A 198 -16.36 -10.31 -44.86
C LEU A 198 -15.43 -9.10 -44.99
N GLY A 199 -14.11 -9.29 -44.83
CA GLY A 199 -13.14 -8.23 -45.08
C GLY A 199 -13.21 -7.68 -46.50
N GLU A 200 -13.33 -8.56 -47.49
CA GLU A 200 -13.44 -8.18 -48.90
C GLU A 200 -14.77 -7.48 -49.21
N GLU A 201 -15.89 -7.99 -48.68
CA GLU A 201 -17.23 -7.44 -48.90
C GLU A 201 -17.38 -6.02 -48.32
N TYR A 202 -16.84 -5.79 -47.12
CA TYR A 202 -16.93 -4.50 -46.43
C TYR A 202 -15.71 -3.59 -46.70
N ASN A 203 -14.77 -4.04 -47.54
CA ASN A 203 -13.51 -3.34 -47.84
C ASN A 203 -12.72 -2.96 -46.57
N LYS A 204 -12.62 -3.90 -45.62
CA LYS A 204 -11.90 -3.75 -44.35
C LYS A 204 -10.66 -4.65 -44.33
N PRO A 205 -9.51 -4.17 -43.81
CA PRO A 205 -8.33 -5.00 -43.69
C PRO A 205 -8.60 -6.22 -42.80
N VAL A 206 -8.12 -7.37 -43.23
CA VAL A 206 -8.08 -8.59 -42.41
C VAL A 206 -6.63 -8.82 -42.01
N VAL A 207 -6.36 -8.98 -40.72
CA VAL A 207 -5.01 -9.16 -40.19
C VAL A 207 -4.91 -10.48 -39.45
N ALA A 208 -3.76 -11.15 -39.60
CA ALA A 208 -3.47 -12.38 -38.87
C ALA A 208 -2.76 -12.04 -37.55
N THR A 209 -3.33 -12.46 -36.42
CA THR A 209 -2.78 -12.21 -35.07
C THR A 209 -2.56 -13.50 -34.29
N CYS A 210 -1.55 -13.53 -33.41
CA CYS A 210 -1.19 -14.73 -32.64
C CYS A 210 -1.86 -14.83 -31.27
N ASP A 211 -2.35 -13.73 -30.71
CA ASP A 211 -2.79 -13.63 -29.32
C ASP A 211 -1.72 -14.14 -28.33
N VAL A 212 -0.51 -13.57 -28.42
CA VAL A 212 0.69 -14.02 -27.71
C VAL A 212 0.53 -13.88 -26.20
N HIS A 213 0.86 -14.94 -25.46
CA HIS A 213 0.86 -14.98 -23.99
C HIS A 213 2.24 -15.35 -23.39
N PHE A 214 3.18 -15.82 -24.20
CA PHE A 214 4.53 -16.21 -23.82
C PHE A 214 5.48 -16.12 -25.03
N LEU A 215 6.80 -16.10 -24.79
CA LEU A 215 7.78 -15.84 -25.86
C LEU A 215 7.99 -17.08 -26.72
N ASP A 216 8.48 -18.16 -26.10
CA ASP A 216 8.87 -19.40 -26.78
C ASP A 216 7.86 -20.54 -26.51
N PRO A 217 7.75 -21.55 -27.40
CA PRO A 217 6.80 -22.65 -27.22
C PRO A 217 6.88 -23.37 -25.86
N GLU A 218 8.07 -23.55 -25.31
CA GLU A 218 8.31 -24.20 -24.01
C GLU A 218 7.83 -23.40 -22.79
N ASP A 219 7.61 -22.10 -22.94
CA ASP A 219 7.16 -21.21 -21.86
C ASP A 219 5.68 -21.43 -21.49
N GLU A 220 4.95 -22.23 -22.26
CA GLU A 220 3.58 -22.68 -21.93
C GLU A 220 3.50 -23.24 -20.50
N LEU A 221 4.58 -23.91 -20.06
CA LEU A 221 4.69 -24.52 -18.75
C LEU A 221 4.41 -23.52 -17.62
N TYR A 222 4.91 -22.29 -17.72
CA TYR A 222 4.70 -21.27 -16.67
C TYR A 222 3.23 -20.88 -16.62
N ARG A 223 2.61 -20.64 -17.78
CA ARG A 223 1.18 -20.30 -17.87
C ARG A 223 0.29 -21.43 -17.35
N ARG A 224 0.58 -22.68 -17.72
CA ARG A 224 -0.12 -23.88 -17.22
C ARG A 224 -0.12 -23.92 -15.70
N ILE A 225 1.04 -23.76 -15.06
CA ILE A 225 1.16 -23.80 -13.60
C ILE A 225 0.37 -22.66 -12.95
N ILE A 226 0.44 -21.45 -13.51
CA ILE A 226 -0.30 -20.29 -13.00
C ILE A 226 -1.82 -20.50 -13.14
N MET A 227 -2.28 -21.08 -14.24
CA MET A 227 -3.69 -21.41 -14.46
C MET A 227 -4.16 -22.51 -13.50
N ALA A 228 -3.37 -23.56 -13.29
CA ALA A 228 -3.67 -24.62 -12.33
C ALA A 228 -3.79 -24.06 -10.91
N GLY A 229 -2.85 -23.21 -10.48
CA GLY A 229 -2.90 -22.52 -9.17
C GLY A 229 -4.12 -21.59 -9.00
N LYS A 230 -4.76 -21.18 -10.09
CA LYS A 230 -6.03 -20.42 -10.08
C LYS A 230 -7.29 -21.32 -10.16
N GLY A 231 -7.12 -22.64 -10.22
CA GLY A 231 -8.20 -23.62 -10.28
C GLY A 231 -8.82 -23.82 -11.67
N PHE A 232 -8.09 -23.48 -12.75
CA PHE A 232 -8.54 -23.79 -14.12
C PHE A 232 -8.39 -25.29 -14.40
N LYS A 233 -9.49 -25.94 -14.78
CA LYS A 233 -9.53 -27.39 -15.03
C LYS A 233 -8.82 -27.81 -16.32
N ASP A 234 -8.74 -26.89 -17.26
CA ASP A 234 -8.13 -27.02 -18.58
C ASP A 234 -6.67 -26.53 -18.61
N ALA A 235 -6.05 -26.31 -17.45
CA ALA A 235 -4.71 -25.75 -17.36
C ALA A 235 -3.66 -26.55 -18.15
N ASP A 236 -3.78 -27.87 -18.24
CA ASP A 236 -2.85 -28.72 -19.01
C ASP A 236 -2.97 -28.59 -20.53
N ASN A 237 -4.14 -28.17 -21.02
CA ASN A 237 -4.46 -28.10 -22.44
C ASN A 237 -4.18 -26.70 -22.98
N GLN A 238 -2.92 -26.25 -22.85
CA GLN A 238 -2.53 -24.91 -23.30
C GLN A 238 -2.53 -24.79 -24.83
N PRO A 239 -3.24 -23.81 -25.42
CA PRO A 239 -3.04 -23.47 -26.82
C PRO A 239 -1.63 -22.88 -27.03
N PRO A 240 -1.00 -23.10 -28.20
CA PRO A 240 0.35 -22.62 -28.51
C PRO A 240 0.33 -21.11 -28.83
N LEU A 241 0.18 -20.28 -27.79
CA LEU A 241 0.12 -18.83 -27.85
C LEU A 241 1.51 -18.17 -27.70
N TYR A 242 2.51 -18.69 -28.41
CA TYR A 242 3.87 -18.15 -28.42
C TYR A 242 4.06 -17.07 -29.50
N PHE A 243 5.16 -16.33 -29.43
CA PHE A 243 5.48 -15.29 -30.40
C PHE A 243 6.03 -15.90 -31.70
N ARG A 244 5.15 -16.16 -32.66
CA ARG A 244 5.52 -16.73 -33.97
C ARG A 244 6.30 -15.74 -34.83
N THR A 245 7.24 -16.29 -35.58
CA THR A 245 7.91 -15.61 -36.68
C THR A 245 6.95 -15.38 -37.87
N THR A 246 7.28 -14.43 -38.73
CA THR A 246 6.50 -14.17 -39.96
C THR A 246 6.41 -15.41 -40.86
N ASN A 247 7.44 -16.24 -40.92
CA ASN A 247 7.43 -17.45 -41.74
C ASN A 247 6.48 -18.51 -41.18
N GLU A 248 6.52 -18.76 -39.86
CA GLU A 248 5.56 -19.66 -39.21
C GLU A 248 4.12 -19.19 -39.42
N MET A 249 3.88 -17.88 -39.39
CA MET A 249 2.57 -17.30 -39.71
C MET A 249 2.19 -17.52 -41.18
N LEU A 250 3.09 -17.31 -42.14
CA LEU A 250 2.80 -17.56 -43.55
C LEU A 250 2.45 -19.05 -43.80
N ASP A 251 3.17 -19.96 -43.16
CA ASP A 251 2.93 -21.40 -43.25
C ASP A 251 1.57 -21.78 -42.65
N GLU A 252 1.22 -21.20 -41.49
CA GLU A 252 -0.06 -21.44 -40.81
C GLU A 252 -1.27 -20.99 -41.68
N PHE A 253 -1.11 -19.95 -42.50
CA PHE A 253 -2.17 -19.39 -43.34
C PHE A 253 -2.08 -19.77 -44.83
N ASP A 254 -1.23 -20.74 -45.21
CA ASP A 254 -1.03 -21.13 -46.62
C ASP A 254 -2.32 -21.64 -47.30
N TYR A 255 -3.29 -22.15 -46.54
CA TYR A 255 -4.61 -22.60 -47.03
C TYR A 255 -5.47 -21.48 -47.64
N LEU A 256 -5.11 -20.20 -47.42
CA LEU A 256 -5.74 -19.03 -48.07
C LEU A 256 -5.14 -18.73 -49.45
N GLY A 257 -4.01 -19.37 -49.79
CA GLY A 257 -3.19 -19.07 -50.97
C GLY A 257 -2.13 -18.01 -50.70
N LYS A 258 -0.97 -18.15 -51.36
CA LYS A 258 0.24 -17.35 -51.09
C LYS A 258 0.04 -15.84 -51.07
N GLU A 259 -0.71 -15.27 -52.01
CA GLU A 259 -0.93 -13.82 -52.04
C GLU A 259 -1.81 -13.34 -50.89
N LYS A 260 -2.89 -14.07 -50.58
CA LYS A 260 -3.78 -13.71 -49.46
C LYS A 260 -3.09 -13.90 -48.12
N ALA A 261 -2.31 -14.97 -47.94
CA ALA A 261 -1.48 -15.18 -46.76
C ALA A 261 -0.50 -14.01 -46.54
N ARG A 262 0.23 -13.58 -47.58
CA ARG A 262 1.11 -12.40 -47.51
C ARG A 262 0.34 -11.11 -47.24
N GLU A 263 -0.87 -10.98 -47.77
CA GLU A 263 -1.73 -9.83 -47.53
C GLU A 263 -2.10 -9.72 -46.04
N VAL A 264 -2.67 -10.77 -45.45
CA VAL A 264 -3.17 -10.74 -44.06
C VAL A 264 -2.06 -10.81 -43.01
N VAL A 265 -0.94 -11.49 -43.29
CA VAL A 265 0.19 -11.64 -42.35
C VAL A 265 1.13 -10.45 -42.38
N ILE A 266 1.37 -9.86 -43.56
CA ILE A 266 2.41 -8.82 -43.74
C ILE A 266 1.79 -7.49 -44.16
N ARG A 267 1.08 -7.42 -45.29
CA ARG A 267 0.67 -6.12 -45.87
C ARG A 267 -0.32 -5.39 -44.97
N ASN A 268 -1.38 -6.08 -44.52
CA ASN A 268 -2.44 -5.49 -43.70
C ASN A 268 -1.97 -5.21 -42.27
N THR A 269 -1.16 -6.08 -41.67
CA THR A 269 -0.57 -5.85 -40.33
C THR A 269 0.32 -4.59 -40.34
N ASN A 270 1.21 -4.46 -41.34
CA ASN A 270 2.01 -3.23 -41.53
C ASN A 270 1.12 -2.01 -41.84
N LYS A 271 0.03 -2.17 -42.59
CA LYS A 271 -0.93 -1.09 -42.86
C LYS A 271 -1.62 -0.58 -41.60
N ILE A 272 -1.95 -1.45 -40.64
CA ILE A 272 -2.48 -1.03 -39.33
C ILE A 272 -1.38 -0.36 -38.51
N ALA A 273 -0.19 -0.96 -38.42
CA ALA A 273 0.95 -0.41 -37.67
C ALA A 273 1.35 1.00 -38.16
N ASN A 274 1.37 1.22 -39.48
CA ASN A 274 1.72 2.50 -40.09
C ASN A 274 0.69 3.63 -39.82
N GLN A 275 -0.48 3.31 -39.26
CA GLN A 275 -1.46 4.32 -38.85
C GLN A 275 -1.25 4.80 -37.40
N ILE A 276 -0.31 4.21 -36.68
CA ILE A 276 -0.04 4.48 -35.27
C ILE A 276 1.20 5.35 -35.18
N GLU A 277 1.05 6.50 -34.52
CA GLU A 277 2.14 7.41 -34.19
C GLU A 277 2.99 6.84 -33.05
N TYR A 278 4.22 7.36 -32.91
CA TYR A 278 5.01 7.07 -31.72
C TYR A 278 4.44 7.87 -30.54
N ILE A 279 3.91 7.19 -29.53
CA ILE A 279 3.26 7.80 -28.38
C ILE A 279 4.01 7.37 -27.11
N SER A 280 4.29 8.32 -26.22
CA SER A 280 4.77 7.99 -24.89
C SER A 280 3.60 7.53 -24.00
N PRO A 281 3.71 6.40 -23.28
CA PRO A 281 2.63 5.94 -22.40
C PRO A 281 2.35 6.96 -21.28
N VAL A 282 3.37 7.70 -20.88
CA VAL A 282 3.28 8.74 -19.86
C VAL A 282 3.78 10.05 -20.46
N ARG A 283 3.18 11.18 -20.08
CA ARG A 283 3.67 12.49 -20.53
C ARG A 283 5.13 12.68 -20.11
N PRO A 284 5.95 13.42 -20.85
CA PRO A 284 7.33 13.69 -20.45
C PRO A 284 7.44 14.85 -19.44
N ASP A 285 6.43 15.73 -19.41
CA ASP A 285 6.50 16.98 -18.67
C ASP A 285 6.07 16.81 -17.21
N LYS A 286 6.69 17.62 -16.34
CA LYS A 286 6.35 17.73 -14.93
C LYS A 286 5.30 18.81 -14.71
N TYR A 287 4.24 18.46 -13.99
CA TYR A 287 3.10 19.34 -13.70
C TYR A 287 2.93 19.47 -12.17
N PRO A 288 3.68 20.38 -11.52
CA PRO A 288 3.52 20.62 -10.09
C PRO A 288 2.17 21.31 -9.79
N PRO A 289 1.56 21.06 -8.62
CA PRO A 289 0.39 21.81 -8.19
C PRO A 289 0.75 23.29 -8.00
N VAL A 290 -0.22 24.18 -8.25
CA VAL A 290 -0.07 25.64 -8.07
C VAL A 290 -1.01 26.10 -6.97
N ILE A 291 -0.47 26.78 -5.98
CA ILE A 291 -1.22 27.54 -4.97
C ILE A 291 -0.80 29.00 -5.12
N GLU A 292 -1.77 29.88 -5.31
CA GLU A 292 -1.52 31.32 -5.45
C GLU A 292 -0.78 31.86 -4.22
N ASP A 293 0.23 32.70 -4.46
CA ASP A 293 1.09 33.31 -3.43
C ASP A 293 1.81 32.31 -2.48
N SER A 294 1.97 31.04 -2.86
CA SER A 294 2.65 30.03 -2.02
C SER A 294 4.03 30.48 -1.53
N ASP A 295 4.78 31.17 -2.39
CA ASP A 295 6.15 31.59 -2.14
C ASP A 295 6.20 32.67 -1.05
N LYS A 296 5.28 33.63 -1.14
CA LYS A 296 5.12 34.71 -0.17
C LYS A 296 4.62 34.16 1.16
N MET A 297 3.57 33.33 1.13
CA MET A 297 3.00 32.69 2.32
C MET A 297 4.07 31.90 3.08
N LEU A 298 4.90 31.14 2.37
CA LEU A 298 5.95 30.32 2.98
C LEU A 298 6.97 31.22 3.67
N ARG A 299 7.50 32.20 2.94
CA ARG A 299 8.51 33.15 3.45
C ARG A 299 7.99 33.89 4.68
N GLU A 300 6.79 34.44 4.63
CA GLU A 300 6.16 35.14 5.77
C GLU A 300 6.03 34.22 6.99
N SER A 301 5.47 33.02 6.82
CA SER A 301 5.27 32.08 7.94
C SER A 301 6.58 31.64 8.59
N CYS A 302 7.63 31.40 7.79
CA CYS A 302 8.94 31.01 8.30
C CYS A 302 9.59 32.15 9.10
N TYR A 303 9.51 33.39 8.60
CA TYR A 303 10.08 34.55 9.27
C TYR A 303 9.34 34.88 10.56
N GLU A 304 8.01 34.83 10.57
CA GLU A 304 7.21 35.00 11.78
C GLU A 304 7.61 34.01 12.88
N LYS A 305 7.81 32.74 12.51
CA LYS A 305 8.28 31.72 13.46
C LYS A 305 9.70 32.00 13.95
N ALA A 306 10.63 32.32 13.04
CA ALA A 306 12.00 32.62 13.40
C ALA A 306 12.09 33.82 14.36
N TYR A 307 11.32 34.88 14.12
CA TYR A 307 11.25 36.04 15.01
C TYR A 307 10.66 35.69 16.37
N SER A 308 9.70 34.77 16.44
CA SER A 308 9.13 34.31 17.72
C SER A 308 10.15 33.54 18.59
N MET A 309 11.17 32.93 17.97
CA MET A 309 12.20 32.14 18.67
C MET A 309 13.46 32.94 18.97
N TYR A 310 13.95 33.72 18.00
CA TYR A 310 15.25 34.39 18.05
C TYR A 310 15.15 35.92 18.10
N GLY A 311 13.93 36.48 18.16
CA GLY A 311 13.68 37.92 18.15
C GLY A 311 13.74 38.54 16.76
N SER A 312 13.33 39.81 16.64
CA SER A 312 13.24 40.51 15.34
C SER A 312 14.59 40.78 14.68
N ASN A 313 15.68 40.79 15.46
CA ASN A 313 17.05 40.93 14.95
C ASN A 313 17.70 39.54 14.95
N LEU A 314 17.50 38.80 13.86
CA LEU A 314 17.93 37.41 13.76
C LEU A 314 19.45 37.28 13.85
N PRO A 315 19.96 36.23 14.51
CA PRO A 315 21.37 35.88 14.43
C PRO A 315 21.76 35.58 12.98
N LYS A 316 22.97 35.99 12.59
CA LYS A 316 23.48 35.79 11.23
C LYS A 316 23.39 34.34 10.76
N VAL A 317 23.68 33.38 11.65
CA VAL A 317 23.58 31.93 11.37
C VAL A 317 22.14 31.52 10.99
N VAL A 318 21.14 32.11 11.64
CA VAL A 318 19.71 31.83 11.40
C VAL A 318 19.25 32.50 10.10
N GLU A 319 19.57 33.79 9.93
CA GLU A 319 19.18 34.57 8.75
C GLU A 319 19.79 34.00 7.47
N GLU A 320 21.11 33.75 7.45
CA GLU A 320 21.80 33.20 6.27
C GLU A 320 21.29 31.80 5.91
N ARG A 321 21.00 30.96 6.92
CA ARG A 321 20.44 29.62 6.69
C ARG A 321 19.04 29.72 6.11
N LEU A 322 18.17 30.56 6.69
CA LEU A 322 16.78 30.66 6.28
C LEU A 322 16.64 31.26 4.87
N GLU A 323 17.39 32.32 4.55
CA GLU A 323 17.40 32.91 3.20
C GLU A 323 17.89 31.91 2.15
N LYS A 324 19.04 31.25 2.39
CA LYS A 324 19.58 30.23 1.47
C LYS A 324 18.57 29.13 1.17
N GLU A 325 17.90 28.62 2.20
CA GLU A 325 16.92 27.55 2.04
C GLU A 325 15.65 28.03 1.32
N LEU A 326 15.09 29.17 1.73
CA LEU A 326 13.87 29.72 1.11
C LEU A 326 14.10 30.07 -0.36
N ASP A 327 15.24 30.67 -0.70
CA ASP A 327 15.59 30.96 -2.09
C ASP A 327 15.69 29.68 -2.92
N SER A 328 16.32 28.63 -2.38
CA SER A 328 16.40 27.32 -3.04
C SER A 328 15.03 26.67 -3.21
N ILE A 329 14.19 26.67 -2.17
CA ILE A 329 12.84 26.05 -2.20
C ILE A 329 11.92 26.78 -3.19
N ILE A 330 11.92 28.12 -3.16
CA ILE A 330 11.05 28.96 -3.99
C ILE A 330 11.50 28.90 -5.46
N SER A 331 12.80 29.10 -5.73
CA SER A 331 13.31 29.09 -7.12
C SER A 331 13.13 27.76 -7.84
N ASN A 332 13.12 26.65 -7.10
CA ASN A 332 12.85 25.31 -7.64
C ASN A 332 11.36 24.91 -7.62
N GLY A 333 10.45 25.81 -7.21
CA GLY A 333 9.01 25.58 -7.27
C GLY A 333 8.44 24.64 -6.20
N TYR A 334 9.17 24.42 -5.09
CA TYR A 334 8.76 23.50 -4.02
C TYR A 334 7.98 24.18 -2.88
N ALA A 335 7.79 25.51 -2.93
CA ALA A 335 7.07 26.24 -1.90
C ALA A 335 5.63 25.74 -1.68
N VAL A 336 4.96 25.34 -2.76
CA VAL A 336 3.62 24.75 -2.71
C VAL A 336 3.61 23.50 -1.82
N MET A 337 4.60 22.61 -1.96
CA MET A 337 4.70 21.39 -1.13
C MET A 337 4.80 21.71 0.36
N TYR A 338 5.59 22.72 0.71
CA TYR A 338 5.77 23.15 2.09
C TYR A 338 4.47 23.71 2.68
N ILE A 339 3.76 24.55 1.93
CA ILE A 339 2.47 25.10 2.38
C ILE A 339 1.42 23.99 2.56
N ILE A 340 1.39 22.99 1.68
CA ILE A 340 0.49 21.85 1.82
C ILE A 340 0.82 21.05 3.08
N ALA A 341 2.09 20.71 3.27
CA ALA A 341 2.56 19.98 4.45
C ALA A 341 2.26 20.75 5.75
N GLN A 342 2.53 22.06 5.77
CA GLN A 342 2.20 22.94 6.89
C GLN A 342 0.70 22.90 7.23
N LYS A 343 -0.18 23.02 6.22
CA LYS A 343 -1.64 22.94 6.43
C LYS A 343 -2.07 21.58 6.96
N LEU A 344 -1.50 20.49 6.47
CA LEU A 344 -1.80 19.13 6.92
C LEU A 344 -1.36 18.90 8.37
N VAL A 345 -0.13 19.31 8.72
CA VAL A 345 0.41 19.19 10.08
C VAL A 345 -0.37 20.07 11.05
N LYS A 346 -0.63 21.32 10.69
CA LYS A 346 -1.43 22.24 11.50
C LYS A 346 -2.82 21.68 11.78
N LYS A 347 -3.52 21.17 10.75
CA LYS A 347 -4.86 20.59 10.90
C LYS A 347 -4.86 19.37 11.83
N SER A 348 -3.88 18.47 11.68
CA SER A 348 -3.73 17.31 12.56
C SER A 348 -3.48 17.72 14.02
N ASN A 349 -2.58 18.67 14.25
CA ASN A 349 -2.27 19.20 15.58
C ASN A 349 -3.49 19.89 16.22
N GLU A 350 -4.26 20.67 15.46
CA GLU A 350 -5.51 21.31 15.92
C GLU A 350 -6.58 20.28 16.31
N ASP A 351 -6.62 19.15 15.61
CA ASP A 351 -7.52 18.02 15.92
C ASP A 351 -6.98 17.12 17.05
N GLY A 352 -5.83 17.49 17.65
CA GLY A 352 -5.24 16.83 18.80
C GLY A 352 -4.32 15.65 18.47
N TYR A 353 -3.92 15.47 17.21
CA TYR A 353 -3.02 14.40 16.79
C TYR A 353 -1.65 14.98 16.38
N LEU A 354 -0.64 14.73 17.20
CA LEU A 354 0.75 15.06 16.87
C LEU A 354 1.17 14.39 15.55
N VAL A 355 1.89 15.10 14.69
CA VAL A 355 2.48 14.51 13.48
C VAL A 355 3.96 14.25 13.71
N GLY A 356 4.38 13.00 13.53
CA GLY A 356 5.80 12.64 13.56
C GLY A 356 6.50 13.06 12.29
N SER A 357 7.66 13.69 12.41
CA SER A 357 8.52 14.02 11.27
C SER A 357 9.19 12.75 10.72
N ARG A 358 9.38 12.68 9.40
CA ARG A 358 10.03 11.53 8.76
C ARG A 358 10.88 11.95 7.56
N GLY A 359 11.92 11.18 7.30
CA GLY A 359 12.71 11.29 6.07
C GLY A 359 13.70 12.45 6.14
N SER A 360 13.96 13.08 5.00
CA SER A 360 14.96 14.16 4.92
C SER A 360 14.41 15.57 5.13
N VAL A 361 13.10 15.75 5.29
CA VAL A 361 12.52 17.10 5.46
C VAL A 361 13.04 17.79 6.74
N GLY A 362 13.39 17.01 7.77
CA GLY A 362 14.05 17.52 8.99
C GLY A 362 15.46 18.07 8.79
N SER A 363 16.03 17.97 7.58
CA SER A 363 17.27 18.65 7.21
C SER A 363 17.05 20.13 6.83
N SER A 364 15.81 20.56 6.60
CA SER A 364 15.47 21.94 6.24
C SER A 364 15.05 22.77 7.45
N PHE A 365 15.79 23.85 7.70
CA PHE A 365 15.43 24.85 8.70
C PHE A 365 14.16 25.60 8.32
N ALA A 366 13.92 25.85 7.02
CA ALA A 366 12.67 26.39 6.54
C ALA A 366 11.48 25.46 6.89
N ALA A 367 11.66 24.14 6.86
CA ALA A 367 10.62 23.20 7.29
C ALA A 367 10.36 23.27 8.79
N THR A 368 11.40 23.46 9.62
CA THR A 368 11.26 23.71 11.06
C THR A 368 10.47 24.99 11.31
N MET A 369 10.82 26.08 10.62
CA MET A 369 10.15 27.38 10.76
C MET A 369 8.73 27.39 10.20
N ALA A 370 8.41 26.52 9.24
CA ALA A 370 7.07 26.32 8.73
C ALA A 370 6.20 25.40 9.61
N ASP A 371 6.70 24.92 10.76
CA ASP A 371 6.04 23.92 11.64
C ASP A 371 5.69 22.60 10.92
N ILE A 372 6.49 22.20 9.92
CA ILE A 372 6.36 20.91 9.22
C ILE A 372 7.10 19.80 9.96
N THR A 373 8.22 20.14 10.62
CA THR A 373 9.09 19.21 11.34
C THR A 373 9.51 19.78 12.68
N GLU A 374 9.59 18.92 13.71
CA GLU A 374 10.12 19.30 15.03
C GLU A 374 11.66 19.28 15.09
N VAL A 375 12.31 18.65 14.11
CA VAL A 375 13.77 18.60 14.01
C VAL A 375 14.32 19.98 13.61
N ASN A 376 15.22 20.54 14.43
CA ASN A 376 15.95 21.77 14.11
C ASN A 376 17.35 21.45 13.56
N PRO A 377 17.62 21.67 12.27
CA PRO A 377 18.88 21.26 11.64
C PRO A 377 20.04 22.23 11.87
N LEU A 378 19.84 23.34 12.58
CA LEU A 378 20.93 24.24 12.95
C LEU A 378 21.99 23.53 13.81
N PRO A 379 23.22 24.07 13.89
CA PRO A 379 24.20 23.63 14.89
C PRO A 379 23.63 23.70 16.31
N ALA A 380 24.17 22.91 17.23
CA ALA A 380 23.82 22.98 18.64
C ALA A 380 23.93 24.42 19.16
N HIS A 381 22.90 24.91 19.85
CA HIS A 381 22.87 26.29 20.35
C HIS A 381 21.92 26.48 21.54
N TYR A 382 22.13 27.56 22.29
CA TYR A 382 21.17 28.04 23.28
C TYR A 382 20.32 29.17 22.73
N TYR A 383 19.08 29.28 23.19
CA TYR A 383 18.25 30.47 23.01
C TYR A 383 17.33 30.71 24.21
N CYS A 384 16.91 31.96 24.40
CA CYS A 384 16.00 32.38 25.46
C CYS A 384 14.65 32.78 24.87
N THR A 385 13.58 32.09 25.28
CA THR A 385 12.21 32.36 24.84
C THR A 385 11.62 33.68 25.34
N ASN A 386 12.28 34.34 26.32
CA ASN A 386 11.79 35.57 26.92
C ASN A 386 12.50 36.84 26.41
N CYS A 387 13.84 36.83 26.39
CA CYS A 387 14.62 38.00 25.97
C CYS A 387 15.40 37.81 24.67
N PHE A 388 15.20 36.68 23.97
CA PHE A 388 15.80 36.36 22.66
C PHE A 388 17.33 36.31 22.63
N TYR A 389 17.99 36.23 23.80
CA TYR A 389 19.41 35.89 23.88
C TYR A 389 19.66 34.55 23.20
N ASN A 390 20.75 34.43 22.44
CA ASN A 390 21.15 33.20 21.79
C ASN A 390 22.67 33.04 21.81
N ASP A 391 23.16 31.81 21.74
CA ASP A 391 24.58 31.47 21.73
C ASP A 391 24.85 30.27 20.83
N PHE A 392 25.51 30.55 19.71
CA PHE A 392 25.98 29.56 18.72
C PHE A 392 27.50 29.39 18.72
N GLU A 393 28.24 30.36 19.26
CA GLU A 393 29.65 30.57 18.93
C GLU A 393 30.58 30.49 20.13
N SER A 394 30.06 30.44 21.36
CA SER A 394 30.91 30.32 22.53
C SER A 394 31.73 29.03 22.49
N ASP A 395 32.92 29.07 23.12
CA ASP A 395 33.80 27.90 23.23
C ASP A 395 33.13 26.72 23.96
N GLU A 396 32.09 26.99 24.75
CA GLU A 396 31.26 25.98 25.40
C GLU A 396 30.37 25.27 24.37
N VAL A 397 29.64 26.03 23.55
CA VAL A 397 28.76 25.49 22.49
C VAL A 397 29.57 24.76 21.42
N LYS A 398 30.73 25.30 21.04
CA LYS A 398 31.62 24.68 20.03
C LYS A 398 32.12 23.28 20.40
N LYS A 399 32.16 22.92 21.69
CA LYS A 399 32.49 21.55 22.12
C LYS A 399 31.45 20.51 21.70
N TYR A 400 30.22 20.95 21.40
CA TYR A 400 29.10 20.13 20.96
C TYR A 400 28.90 20.18 19.44
N SER A 401 29.88 20.69 18.67
CA SER A 401 29.87 20.59 17.21
C SER A 401 29.75 19.12 16.76
N GLY A 402 28.83 18.83 15.84
CA GLY A 402 28.49 17.46 15.43
C GLY A 402 27.59 16.68 16.41
N TYR A 403 27.29 17.23 17.59
CA TYR A 403 26.31 16.69 18.56
C TYR A 403 25.01 17.50 18.52
N SER A 404 24.00 17.01 19.21
CA SER A 404 22.73 17.69 19.43
C SER A 404 22.85 18.68 20.59
N GLY A 405 22.16 19.82 20.45
CA GLY A 405 22.00 20.78 21.54
C GLY A 405 21.35 20.19 22.79
N TYR A 406 20.56 19.11 22.66
CA TYR A 406 19.98 18.41 23.81
C TYR A 406 21.04 17.81 24.75
N ASP A 407 22.25 17.57 24.27
CA ASP A 407 23.36 17.04 25.10
C ASP A 407 24.09 18.13 25.90
N MET A 408 23.77 19.41 25.66
CA MET A 408 24.37 20.51 26.40
C MET A 408 23.78 20.62 27.82
N PRO A 409 24.55 21.07 28.82
CA PRO A 409 24.07 21.23 30.19
C PRO A 409 23.01 22.32 30.33
N ASP A 410 22.26 22.31 31.42
CA ASP A 410 21.33 23.40 31.73
C ASP A 410 22.06 24.69 32.10
N LYS A 411 21.57 25.82 31.59
CA LYS A 411 22.20 27.12 31.74
C LYS A 411 21.18 28.24 31.86
N GLU A 412 21.40 29.15 32.81
CA GLU A 412 20.59 30.36 32.94
C GLU A 412 20.97 31.40 31.90
N CYS A 413 19.98 32.14 31.41
CA CYS A 413 20.18 33.20 30.45
C CYS A 413 21.01 34.32 31.09
N PRO A 414 22.15 34.72 30.52
CA PRO A 414 23.00 35.75 31.09
C PRO A 414 22.36 37.15 31.07
N THR A 415 21.26 37.33 30.32
CA THR A 415 20.56 38.61 30.19
C THR A 415 19.36 38.73 31.12
N CYS A 416 18.52 37.68 31.25
CA CYS A 416 17.28 37.75 32.04
C CYS A 416 17.16 36.71 33.16
N GLY A 417 18.14 35.80 33.33
CA GLY A 417 18.16 34.77 34.38
C GLY A 417 17.23 33.57 34.15
N GLN A 418 16.39 33.58 33.12
CA GLN A 418 15.54 32.43 32.79
C GLN A 418 16.35 31.28 32.22
N LEU A 419 15.96 30.03 32.51
CA LEU A 419 16.60 28.85 31.94
C LEU A 419 16.58 28.89 30.40
N LEU A 420 17.74 28.68 29.77
CA LEU A 420 17.87 28.66 28.33
C LEU A 420 17.30 27.38 27.74
N SER A 421 16.67 27.51 26.58
CA SER A 421 16.32 26.39 25.71
C SER A 421 17.55 25.93 24.95
N LYS A 422 17.60 24.63 24.64
CA LYS A 422 18.70 23.94 23.98
C LYS A 422 18.17 23.25 22.74
N ASP A 423 18.80 23.46 21.59
CA ASP A 423 18.31 22.90 20.33
C ASP A 423 19.41 22.82 19.26
N GLY A 424 19.09 22.27 18.10
CA GLY A 424 20.00 22.10 16.98
C GLY A 424 20.61 20.71 16.94
N HIS A 425 20.65 20.10 15.75
CA HIS A 425 21.17 18.75 15.53
C HIS A 425 22.29 18.68 14.48
N ASP A 426 22.74 19.83 13.99
CA ASP A 426 23.84 19.97 13.02
C ASP A 426 23.62 19.08 11.78
N ILE A 427 22.58 19.43 11.00
CA ILE A 427 22.13 18.67 9.83
C ILE A 427 22.21 19.58 8.59
N PRO A 428 22.92 19.16 7.53
CA PRO A 428 23.07 19.95 6.32
C PRO A 428 21.79 19.93 5.48
N PHE A 429 21.41 21.08 4.94
CA PHE A 429 20.22 21.25 4.09
C PHE A 429 20.32 20.44 2.79
N GLU A 430 21.54 20.30 2.27
CA GLU A 430 21.81 19.66 0.98
C GLU A 430 21.46 18.17 0.98
N THR A 431 21.33 17.54 2.16
CA THR A 431 20.76 16.20 2.28
C THR A 431 19.32 16.12 1.73
N PHE A 432 18.57 17.23 1.81
CA PHE A 432 17.20 17.34 1.33
C PHE A 432 17.13 17.63 -0.17
N LEU A 433 17.69 18.76 -0.63
CA LEU A 433 17.54 19.26 -2.02
C LEU A 433 18.80 19.16 -2.90
N GLY A 434 19.90 18.61 -2.39
CA GLY A 434 21.20 18.67 -3.07
C GLY A 434 21.81 20.07 -2.99
N PHE A 435 22.89 20.28 -3.73
CA PHE A 435 23.57 21.59 -3.79
C PHE A 435 22.98 22.51 -4.86
N GLU A 436 22.44 21.94 -5.94
CA GLU A 436 21.93 22.68 -7.10
C GLU A 436 20.40 22.61 -7.23
N GLY A 437 19.69 22.02 -6.26
CA GLY A 437 18.24 21.74 -6.38
C GLY A 437 17.95 20.58 -7.34
N ASP A 438 18.96 19.81 -7.70
CA ASP A 438 18.93 18.69 -8.66
C ASP A 438 18.22 17.44 -8.12
N LYS A 439 17.88 17.44 -6.83
CA LYS A 439 17.14 16.37 -6.17
C LYS A 439 15.73 16.81 -5.86
N GLU A 440 14.76 16.02 -6.32
CA GLU A 440 13.36 16.19 -5.95
C GLU A 440 13.14 15.87 -4.44
N PRO A 441 12.49 16.78 -3.69
CA PRO A 441 12.20 16.57 -2.28
C PRO A 441 11.03 15.59 -2.10
N ASP A 442 11.15 14.69 -1.12
CA ASP A 442 10.03 13.88 -0.62
C ASP A 442 9.70 14.36 0.80
N ILE A 443 8.46 14.81 1.03
CA ILE A 443 7.99 15.24 2.34
C ILE A 443 7.16 14.10 2.93
N ASP A 444 7.80 13.35 3.82
CA ASP A 444 7.21 12.24 4.55
C ASP A 444 6.62 12.73 5.88
N LEU A 445 5.34 12.46 6.12
CA LEU A 445 4.67 12.79 7.38
C LEU A 445 4.06 11.54 8.00
N ASN A 446 4.41 11.26 9.26
CA ASN A 446 3.82 10.17 10.04
C ASN A 446 2.62 10.69 10.84
N PHE A 447 1.42 10.44 10.35
CA PHE A 447 0.17 10.65 11.08
C PHE A 447 -0.13 9.44 11.97
N SER A 448 -0.99 9.64 12.97
CA SER A 448 -1.62 8.52 13.65
C SER A 448 -2.36 7.64 12.65
N GLY A 449 -2.28 6.32 12.81
CA GLY A 449 -3.05 5.37 12.00
C GLY A 449 -4.56 5.65 12.02
N GLU A 450 -5.09 6.16 13.14
CA GLU A 450 -6.50 6.54 13.29
C GLU A 450 -6.85 7.82 12.50
N TYR A 451 -5.87 8.71 12.32
CA TYR A 451 -6.06 10.01 11.69
C TYR A 451 -5.69 10.01 10.20
N GLN A 452 -4.94 9.01 9.74
CA GLN A 452 -4.42 8.94 8.36
C GLN A 452 -5.51 9.11 7.29
N SER A 453 -6.67 8.48 7.47
CA SER A 453 -7.76 8.60 6.49
C SER A 453 -8.35 10.01 6.46
N ARG A 454 -8.41 10.70 7.61
CA ARG A 454 -8.85 12.10 7.69
C ARG A 454 -7.85 13.05 7.05
N SER A 455 -6.54 12.80 7.20
CA SER A 455 -5.52 13.60 6.52
C SER A 455 -5.57 13.41 5.00
N HIS A 456 -5.86 12.19 4.52
CA HIS A 456 -6.13 11.93 3.10
C HIS A 456 -7.35 12.70 2.60
N GLU A 457 -8.48 12.64 3.32
CA GLU A 457 -9.70 13.40 2.97
C GLU A 457 -9.47 14.92 2.98
N TYR A 458 -8.64 15.43 3.89
CA TYR A 458 -8.30 16.85 3.93
C TYR A 458 -7.54 17.30 2.68
N THR A 459 -6.77 16.42 2.02
CA THR A 459 -6.17 16.75 0.72
C THR A 459 -7.22 17.05 -0.35
N GLU A 460 -8.35 16.34 -0.37
CA GLU A 460 -9.47 16.67 -1.28
C GLU A 460 -10.08 18.04 -0.95
N THR A 461 -10.05 18.47 0.31
CA THR A 461 -10.51 19.81 0.69
C THR A 461 -9.53 20.89 0.21
N LEU A 462 -8.23 20.62 0.24
CA LEU A 462 -7.18 21.55 -0.19
C LEU A 462 -7.13 21.73 -1.72
N PHE A 463 -7.26 20.64 -2.49
CA PHE A 463 -7.13 20.66 -3.95
C PHE A 463 -8.46 20.54 -4.71
N GLY A 464 -9.57 20.34 -3.98
CA GLY A 464 -10.86 20.07 -4.58
C GLY A 464 -11.09 18.60 -4.88
N LYS A 465 -12.38 18.23 -4.86
CA LYS A 465 -12.82 16.85 -5.11
C LYS A 465 -12.43 16.41 -6.53
N GLY A 466 -11.83 15.23 -6.64
CA GLY A 466 -11.37 14.67 -7.92
C GLY A 466 -9.98 15.13 -8.37
N HIS A 467 -9.27 15.91 -7.54
CA HIS A 467 -7.89 16.31 -7.79
C HIS A 467 -6.85 15.55 -6.95
N THR A 468 -7.28 14.58 -6.14
CA THR A 468 -6.36 13.71 -5.40
C THR A 468 -6.72 12.24 -5.60
N PHE A 469 -5.69 11.41 -5.71
CA PHE A 469 -5.83 9.98 -5.95
C PHE A 469 -4.85 9.22 -5.07
N ARG A 470 -5.24 8.05 -4.56
CA ARG A 470 -4.28 7.20 -3.86
C ARG A 470 -3.34 6.55 -4.88
N ALA A 471 -2.04 6.49 -4.61
CA ALA A 471 -1.14 5.80 -5.50
C ALA A 471 -1.49 4.31 -5.55
N GLY A 472 -1.64 3.74 -6.75
CA GLY A 472 -1.89 2.31 -6.95
C GLY A 472 -0.65 1.47 -6.75
N THR A 473 -0.83 0.19 -6.40
CA THR A 473 0.26 -0.79 -6.37
C THR A 473 -0.11 -2.03 -7.17
N ILE A 474 0.88 -2.65 -7.81
CA ILE A 474 0.69 -3.89 -8.57
C ILE A 474 1.31 -5.03 -7.76
N GLY A 475 0.45 -5.92 -7.23
CA GLY A 475 0.90 -7.11 -6.51
C GLY A 475 1.32 -8.18 -7.49
N THR A 476 2.62 -8.44 -7.59
CA THR A 476 3.20 -9.50 -8.43
C THR A 476 3.42 -10.79 -7.65
N MET A 477 3.59 -11.89 -8.38
CA MET A 477 3.94 -13.17 -7.78
C MET A 477 5.41 -13.16 -7.33
N ALA A 478 5.61 -13.20 -6.01
CA ALA A 478 6.92 -13.31 -5.39
C ALA A 478 7.38 -14.78 -5.33
N GLU A 479 8.69 -14.99 -5.12
CA GLU A 479 9.35 -16.30 -5.14
C GLU A 479 8.67 -17.34 -4.25
N LYS A 480 8.34 -17.00 -3.00
CA LYS A 480 7.64 -17.93 -2.08
C LYS A 480 6.26 -18.38 -2.60
N THR A 481 5.53 -17.47 -3.25
CA THR A 481 4.19 -17.80 -3.80
C THR A 481 4.33 -18.66 -5.05
N ALA A 482 5.26 -18.30 -5.94
CA ALA A 482 5.58 -19.11 -7.13
C ALA A 482 6.03 -20.52 -6.72
N PHE A 483 6.89 -20.64 -5.71
CA PHE A 483 7.34 -21.92 -5.18
C PHE A 483 6.17 -22.80 -4.72
N GLY A 484 5.23 -22.23 -3.96
CA GLY A 484 4.01 -22.95 -3.56
C GLY A 484 3.16 -23.42 -4.74
N TYR A 485 3.00 -22.59 -5.78
CA TYR A 485 2.23 -22.98 -6.97
C TYR A 485 2.89 -24.11 -7.75
N VAL A 486 4.20 -24.02 -7.95
CA VAL A 486 4.98 -25.03 -8.68
C VAL A 486 5.00 -26.36 -7.91
N LEU A 487 5.21 -26.31 -6.59
CA LEU A 487 5.24 -27.51 -5.76
C LEU A 487 3.88 -28.21 -5.75
N ASN A 488 2.80 -27.48 -5.42
CA ASN A 488 1.45 -28.04 -5.38
C ASN A 488 1.06 -28.66 -6.73
N TYR A 489 1.40 -28.00 -7.85
CA TYR A 489 1.10 -28.51 -9.19
C TYR A 489 1.75 -29.87 -9.47
N PHE A 490 3.00 -30.06 -9.07
CA PHE A 490 3.72 -31.33 -9.26
C PHE A 490 3.31 -32.39 -8.24
N GLU A 491 3.04 -32.01 -6.99
CA GLU A 491 2.55 -32.90 -5.93
C GLU A 491 1.17 -33.48 -6.26
N GLU A 492 0.21 -32.66 -6.70
CA GLU A 492 -1.13 -33.10 -7.11
C GLU A 492 -1.11 -34.10 -8.28
N LYS A 493 -0.04 -34.07 -9.09
CA LYS A 493 0.16 -34.95 -10.24
C LYS A 493 1.11 -36.11 -9.95
N GLU A 494 1.61 -36.22 -8.73
CA GLU A 494 2.59 -37.23 -8.30
C GLU A 494 3.87 -37.24 -9.17
N ILE A 495 4.28 -36.07 -9.67
CA ILE A 495 5.47 -35.92 -10.52
C ILE A 495 6.63 -35.39 -9.69
N HIS A 496 7.68 -36.19 -9.53
CA HIS A 496 8.90 -35.73 -8.87
C HIS A 496 9.82 -34.96 -9.82
N LYS A 497 10.23 -33.74 -9.44
CA LYS A 497 11.23 -32.92 -10.15
C LYS A 497 12.44 -32.62 -9.26
N ARG A 498 13.61 -32.48 -9.87
CA ARG A 498 14.83 -32.04 -9.17
C ARG A 498 14.64 -30.60 -8.70
N ARG A 499 15.22 -30.24 -7.55
CA ARG A 499 15.17 -28.89 -6.99
C ARG A 499 15.58 -27.79 -7.98
N ALA A 500 16.63 -28.02 -8.77
CA ALA A 500 17.07 -27.08 -9.80
C ALA A 500 16.00 -26.80 -10.88
N GLU A 501 15.17 -27.79 -11.21
CA GLU A 501 14.07 -27.61 -12.17
C GLU A 501 12.90 -26.85 -11.53
N ILE A 502 12.61 -27.11 -10.25
CA ILE A 502 11.62 -26.33 -9.49
C ILE A 502 12.05 -24.86 -9.45
N GLU A 503 13.30 -24.57 -9.09
CA GLU A 503 13.84 -23.21 -9.01
C GLU A 503 13.81 -22.49 -10.37
N ARG A 504 14.14 -23.17 -11.48
CA ARG A 504 14.00 -22.62 -12.85
C ARG A 504 12.55 -22.20 -13.14
N ILE A 505 11.60 -23.09 -12.86
CA ILE A 505 10.17 -22.83 -13.14
C ILE A 505 9.63 -21.71 -12.25
N VAL A 506 10.04 -21.68 -10.97
CA VAL A 506 9.70 -20.61 -10.04
C VAL A 506 10.16 -19.27 -10.57
N SER A 507 11.41 -19.16 -11.05
CA SER A 507 11.94 -17.94 -11.66
C SER A 507 11.09 -17.46 -12.84
N GLY A 508 10.67 -18.38 -13.73
CA GLY A 508 9.79 -18.06 -14.87
C GLY A 508 8.36 -17.61 -14.48
N CYS A 509 7.94 -17.89 -13.25
CA CYS A 509 6.64 -17.47 -12.72
C CYS A 509 6.70 -16.11 -11.98
N VAL A 510 7.88 -15.71 -11.50
CA VAL A 510 8.05 -14.48 -10.71
C VAL A 510 7.77 -13.24 -11.56
N GLY A 511 7.13 -12.23 -10.96
CA GLY A 511 6.83 -10.95 -11.63
C GLY A 511 5.47 -10.90 -12.31
N VAL A 512 4.80 -12.03 -12.53
CA VAL A 512 3.44 -12.05 -13.09
C VAL A 512 2.47 -11.33 -12.15
N ARG A 513 1.68 -10.38 -12.69
CA ARG A 513 0.64 -9.65 -11.95
C ARG A 513 -0.39 -10.62 -11.38
N ARG A 514 -0.66 -10.49 -10.08
CA ARG A 514 -1.67 -11.28 -9.36
C ARG A 514 -2.85 -10.42 -8.90
N THR A 515 -2.58 -9.25 -8.31
CA THR A 515 -3.60 -8.35 -7.76
C THR A 515 -3.19 -6.89 -7.93
N THR A 516 -4.05 -5.97 -7.52
CA THR A 516 -3.75 -4.54 -7.37
C THR A 516 -4.11 -4.10 -5.97
N GLY A 517 -3.34 -3.18 -5.39
CA GLY A 517 -3.55 -2.64 -4.05
C GLY A 517 -3.46 -1.12 -4.04
N GLN A 518 -3.21 -0.58 -2.86
CA GLN A 518 -3.04 0.84 -2.61
C GLN A 518 -1.69 1.09 -1.93
N HIS A 519 -1.07 2.23 -2.21
CA HIS A 519 0.12 2.68 -1.51
C HIS A 519 -0.23 2.97 -0.04
N PRO A 520 0.66 2.65 0.92
CA PRO A 520 0.39 2.83 2.34
C PRO A 520 0.00 4.26 2.72
N GLY A 521 0.55 5.30 2.07
CA GLY A 521 0.19 6.69 2.35
C GLY A 521 0.33 7.67 1.19
N GLY A 522 0.62 7.17 -0.01
CA GLY A 522 0.96 8.03 -1.15
C GLY A 522 -0.30 8.61 -1.77
N ILE A 523 -0.42 9.93 -1.75
CA ILE A 523 -1.49 10.69 -2.39
C ILE A 523 -0.90 11.44 -3.58
N ILE A 524 -1.41 11.15 -4.77
CA ILE A 524 -1.07 11.83 -6.01
C ILE A 524 -1.96 13.06 -6.15
N VAL A 525 -1.34 14.21 -6.37
CA VAL A 525 -2.02 15.49 -6.54
C VAL A 525 -2.09 15.83 -8.03
N LEU A 526 -3.30 16.01 -8.54
CA LEU A 526 -3.57 16.45 -9.91
C LEU A 526 -3.76 17.98 -9.92
N PRO A 527 -2.93 18.73 -10.66
CA PRO A 527 -3.11 20.18 -10.79
C PRO A 527 -4.49 20.57 -11.35
N HIS A 528 -4.96 21.75 -10.97
CA HIS A 528 -6.22 22.28 -11.50
C HIS A 528 -6.15 22.47 -13.03
N GLY A 529 -7.23 22.08 -13.73
CA GLY A 529 -7.33 22.18 -15.19
C GLY A 529 -6.84 20.94 -15.95
N GLU A 530 -6.13 20.02 -15.29
CA GLU A 530 -5.68 18.76 -15.91
C GLU A 530 -6.70 17.62 -15.73
N ASP A 531 -6.58 16.59 -16.57
CA ASP A 531 -7.36 15.34 -16.49
C ASP A 531 -6.41 14.21 -16.09
N ILE A 532 -6.73 13.46 -15.03
CA ILE A 532 -5.89 12.35 -14.56
C ILE A 532 -5.59 11.33 -15.66
N ASN A 533 -6.54 11.10 -16.57
CA ASN A 533 -6.40 10.15 -17.68
C ASN A 533 -5.40 10.63 -18.75
N SER A 534 -4.87 11.84 -18.65
CA SER A 534 -3.73 12.28 -19.46
C SER A 534 -2.39 11.72 -18.94
N PHE A 535 -2.34 11.32 -17.67
CA PHE A 535 -1.15 10.74 -17.03
C PHE A 535 -1.29 9.23 -16.84
N THR A 536 -2.40 8.81 -16.23
CA THR A 536 -2.65 7.40 -15.87
C THR A 536 -4.15 7.12 -15.82
N PRO A 537 -4.61 5.92 -16.20
CA PRO A 537 -5.95 5.49 -15.85
C PRO A 537 -6.13 5.43 -14.33
N VAL A 538 -7.37 5.30 -13.87
CA VAL A 538 -7.71 5.12 -12.45
C VAL A 538 -8.59 3.91 -12.24
N GLN A 539 -8.59 3.35 -11.03
CA GLN A 539 -9.38 2.17 -10.69
C GLN A 539 -9.73 2.12 -9.20
N ARG A 540 -10.51 1.11 -8.79
CA ARG A 540 -10.64 0.73 -7.38
C ARG A 540 -9.52 -0.24 -6.97
N PRO A 541 -8.92 -0.12 -5.77
CA PRO A 541 -7.93 -1.08 -5.30
C PRO A 541 -8.56 -2.47 -5.19
N ALA A 542 -7.84 -3.50 -5.63
CA ALA A 542 -8.34 -4.88 -5.77
C ALA A 542 -9.69 -5.05 -6.54
N ASN A 543 -10.15 -4.02 -7.25
CA ASN A 543 -11.51 -3.90 -7.78
C ASN A 543 -12.62 -4.02 -6.73
N ASP A 544 -12.37 -3.59 -5.49
CA ASP A 544 -13.41 -3.51 -4.46
C ASP A 544 -14.32 -2.31 -4.73
N MET A 545 -15.53 -2.58 -5.24
CA MET A 545 -16.50 -1.53 -5.56
C MET A 545 -17.20 -0.93 -4.33
N LYS A 546 -16.95 -1.46 -3.13
CA LYS A 546 -17.50 -0.91 -1.88
C LYS A 546 -16.66 0.23 -1.33
N THR A 547 -15.39 0.34 -1.74
CA THR A 547 -14.53 1.44 -1.29
C THR A 547 -14.75 2.71 -2.12
N ASN A 548 -14.71 3.85 -1.45
CA ASN A 548 -14.70 5.16 -2.09
C ASN A 548 -13.30 5.60 -2.54
N ILE A 549 -12.27 4.84 -2.21
CA ILE A 549 -10.88 5.12 -2.61
C ILE A 549 -10.71 4.86 -4.11
N VAL A 550 -10.17 5.84 -4.82
CA VAL A 550 -9.73 5.73 -6.21
C VAL A 550 -8.21 5.68 -6.23
N THR A 551 -7.65 4.68 -6.91
CA THR A 551 -6.20 4.53 -7.09
C THR A 551 -5.78 4.83 -8.53
N THR A 552 -4.58 5.35 -8.71
CA THR A 552 -3.92 5.33 -10.03
C THR A 552 -3.78 3.88 -10.53
N HIS A 553 -3.90 3.68 -11.84
CA HIS A 553 -3.73 2.36 -12.45
C HIS A 553 -2.25 2.02 -12.60
N PHE A 554 -1.43 3.03 -12.89
CA PHE A 554 0.02 2.91 -12.79
C PHE A 554 0.47 3.03 -11.33
N ASP A 555 1.55 2.33 -11.01
CA ASP A 555 2.28 2.61 -9.78
C ASP A 555 2.95 3.99 -9.86
N TYR A 556 3.31 4.53 -8.70
CA TYR A 556 3.92 5.86 -8.62
C TYR A 556 5.24 5.94 -9.40
N HIS A 557 6.05 4.87 -9.39
CA HIS A 557 7.33 4.83 -10.11
C HIS A 557 7.18 5.09 -11.61
N SER A 558 6.03 4.77 -12.19
CA SER A 558 5.76 5.03 -13.61
C SER A 558 5.41 6.50 -13.90
N ILE A 559 5.03 7.30 -12.90
CA ILE A 559 4.50 8.68 -13.05
C ILE A 559 5.17 9.70 -12.12
N ASP A 560 6.27 9.33 -11.46
CA ASP A 560 6.96 10.14 -10.44
C ASP A 560 7.55 11.44 -11.01
N HIS A 561 7.99 11.41 -12.26
CA HIS A 561 8.48 12.57 -13.00
C HIS A 561 7.37 13.55 -13.43
N ASN A 562 6.09 13.17 -13.32
CA ASN A 562 4.96 13.98 -13.80
C ASN A 562 4.21 14.67 -12.68
N LEU A 563 3.77 13.89 -11.70
CA LEU A 563 2.81 14.28 -10.69
C LEU A 563 3.43 14.20 -9.31
N LEU A 564 3.10 15.18 -8.48
CA LEU A 564 3.56 15.22 -7.11
C LEU A 564 2.87 14.13 -6.27
N LYS A 565 3.66 13.45 -5.43
CA LYS A 565 3.19 12.58 -4.35
C LYS A 565 3.40 13.23 -2.99
N LEU A 566 2.38 13.16 -2.15
CA LEU A 566 2.46 13.42 -0.71
C LEU A 566 2.43 12.07 0.02
N ASP A 567 3.45 11.76 0.82
CA ASP A 567 3.48 10.54 1.62
C ASP A 567 2.93 10.80 3.03
N LEU A 568 1.61 10.62 3.14
CA LEU A 568 0.83 10.76 4.37
C LEU A 568 0.67 9.37 5.00
N LEU A 569 1.69 8.96 5.77
CA LEU A 569 1.83 7.61 6.31
C LEU A 569 1.12 7.48 7.66
N GLY A 570 0.51 6.33 7.90
CA GLY A 570 0.03 5.94 9.23
C GLY A 570 1.18 5.31 10.03
N HIS A 571 1.35 5.73 11.27
CA HIS A 571 2.38 5.22 12.17
C HIS A 571 1.82 5.06 13.59
N ASP A 572 2.37 4.11 14.35
CA ASP A 572 1.91 3.83 15.71
C ASP A 572 2.45 4.84 16.72
N ASP A 573 3.64 5.42 16.50
CA ASP A 573 4.26 6.40 17.40
C ASP A 573 3.33 7.58 17.72
N PRO A 574 2.73 8.28 16.74
CA PRO A 574 1.74 9.33 17.04
C PRO A 574 0.50 8.82 17.78
N THR A 575 -0.02 7.64 17.43
CA THR A 575 -1.19 7.05 18.11
C THR A 575 -0.88 6.73 19.57
N MET A 576 0.32 6.19 19.82
CA MET A 576 0.83 5.90 21.16
C MET A 576 0.97 7.18 21.98
N ILE A 577 1.63 8.21 21.45
CA ILE A 577 1.77 9.49 22.14
C ILE A 577 0.40 10.06 22.47
N LYS A 578 -0.51 10.15 21.51
CA LYS A 578 -1.86 10.66 21.74
C LYS A 578 -2.58 9.89 22.85
N THR A 579 -2.55 8.57 22.80
CA THR A 579 -3.16 7.73 23.85
C THR A 579 -2.53 7.98 25.22
N LEU A 580 -1.20 8.17 25.28
CA LEU A 580 -0.49 8.46 26.52
C LEU A 580 -0.83 9.85 27.07
N GLU A 581 -0.92 10.87 26.21
CA GLU A 581 -1.37 12.21 26.57
C GLU A 581 -2.80 12.17 27.12
N ASP A 582 -3.71 11.45 26.46
CA ASP A 582 -5.11 11.32 26.89
C ASP A 582 -5.25 10.58 28.23
N LEU A 583 -4.40 9.57 28.49
CA LEU A 583 -4.41 8.80 29.73
C LEU A 583 -3.76 9.53 30.92
N THR A 584 -2.81 10.43 30.67
CA THR A 584 -1.97 11.03 31.73
C THR A 584 -2.18 12.53 31.91
N GLY A 585 -2.71 13.23 30.90
CA GLY A 585 -2.80 14.69 30.85
C GLY A 585 -1.46 15.40 30.63
N VAL A 586 -0.37 14.67 30.37
CA VAL A 586 0.96 15.24 30.12
C VAL A 586 1.14 15.49 28.64
N ASP A 587 1.40 16.73 28.25
CA ASP A 587 1.75 17.11 26.88
C ASP A 587 3.16 16.65 26.52
N ALA A 588 3.27 15.78 25.52
CA ALA A 588 4.52 15.16 25.11
C ALA A 588 5.51 16.16 24.48
N LYS A 589 5.04 17.33 24.01
CA LYS A 589 5.91 18.38 23.47
C LYS A 589 6.78 19.03 24.55
N ASN A 590 6.37 18.97 25.81
CA ASN A 590 7.09 19.56 26.94
C ASN A 590 8.11 18.58 27.57
N ILE A 591 8.21 17.35 27.07
CA ILE A 591 9.18 16.35 27.57
C ILE A 591 10.58 16.75 27.12
N ARG A 592 11.51 16.79 28.08
CA ARG A 592 12.93 17.08 27.83
C ARG A 592 13.68 15.84 27.36
N PHE A 593 14.62 16.02 26.44
CA PHE A 593 15.38 14.93 25.81
C PHE A 593 16.70 14.57 26.51
N ASP A 594 16.95 15.18 27.67
CA ASP A 594 18.13 14.99 28.51
C ASP A 594 17.80 14.39 29.89
N ASP A 595 16.59 13.85 30.07
CA ASP A 595 16.20 13.20 31.32
C ASP A 595 17.08 11.96 31.59
N GLU A 596 17.91 12.04 32.64
CA GLU A 596 18.86 11.00 33.00
C GLU A 596 18.20 9.65 33.31
N LYS A 597 16.99 9.63 33.89
CA LYS A 597 16.29 8.37 34.18
C LYS A 597 15.84 7.71 32.88
N VAL A 598 15.33 8.49 31.93
CA VAL A 598 14.95 7.97 30.61
C VAL A 598 16.16 7.48 29.84
N LEU A 599 17.26 8.24 29.81
CA LEU A 599 18.53 7.82 29.19
C LEU A 599 19.06 6.51 29.81
N SER A 600 18.92 6.33 31.12
CA SER A 600 19.40 5.12 31.80
C SER A 600 18.71 3.82 31.36
N LEU A 601 17.55 3.88 30.69
CA LEU A 601 16.85 2.70 30.13
C LEU A 601 17.68 2.01 29.04
N PHE A 602 18.49 2.77 28.31
CA PHE A 602 19.28 2.26 27.19
C PHE A 602 20.60 1.62 27.63
N THR A 603 20.93 1.69 28.93
CA THR A 603 22.15 1.10 29.52
C THR A 603 21.87 0.17 30.70
N SER A 604 20.71 0.28 31.34
CA SER A 604 20.38 -0.47 32.55
C SER A 604 18.87 -0.64 32.75
N THR A 605 18.49 -1.43 33.75
CA THR A 605 17.10 -1.60 34.22
C THR A 605 16.76 -0.71 35.43
N SER A 606 17.70 0.13 35.88
CA SER A 606 17.60 0.85 37.15
C SER A 606 16.38 1.80 37.23
N ALA A 607 16.10 2.56 36.17
CA ALA A 607 14.94 3.45 36.11
C ALA A 607 13.59 2.74 36.17
N LEU A 608 13.54 1.43 35.90
CA LEU A 608 12.32 0.63 36.00
C LEU A 608 12.09 0.04 37.40
N GLY A 609 13.09 0.11 38.29
CA GLY A 609 13.02 -0.48 39.64
C GLY A 609 13.07 -2.01 39.67
N VAL A 610 13.54 -2.64 38.60
CA VAL A 610 13.65 -4.11 38.46
C VAL A 610 15.09 -4.52 38.19
N ASN A 611 15.41 -5.79 38.42
CA ASN A 611 16.72 -6.35 38.12
C ASN A 611 16.68 -7.32 36.92
N SER A 612 17.85 -7.62 36.35
CA SER A 612 17.95 -8.46 35.14
C SER A 612 17.48 -9.90 35.34
N GLN A 613 17.54 -10.44 36.56
CA GLN A 613 17.09 -11.81 36.85
C GLN A 613 15.56 -11.92 36.74
N GLN A 614 14.84 -10.86 37.13
CA GLN A 614 13.39 -10.76 36.98
C GLN A 614 12.93 -10.64 35.52
N LEU A 615 13.84 -10.25 34.61
CA LEU A 615 13.58 -10.09 33.17
C LEU A 615 14.29 -11.16 32.33
N ALA A 616 14.46 -12.36 32.91
CA ALA A 616 15.09 -13.51 32.27
C ALA A 616 16.44 -13.19 31.59
N GLY A 617 17.28 -12.38 32.26
CA GLY A 617 18.63 -12.01 31.82
C GLY A 617 18.72 -10.69 31.07
N CYS A 618 17.60 -10.00 30.80
CA CYS A 618 17.60 -8.71 30.13
C CYS A 618 18.29 -7.63 30.99
N LYS A 619 19.34 -7.00 30.47
CA LYS A 619 20.14 -6.00 31.21
C LYS A 619 19.68 -4.55 30.96
N LEU A 620 18.87 -4.33 29.94
CA LEU A 620 18.41 -3.01 29.49
C LEU A 620 16.92 -2.82 29.80
N GLY A 621 16.52 -1.56 29.97
CA GLY A 621 15.14 -1.14 30.18
C GLY A 621 14.42 -0.70 28.89
N SER A 622 14.94 -1.01 27.71
CA SER A 622 14.38 -0.55 26.42
C SER A 622 13.29 -1.46 25.83
N LEU A 623 12.86 -2.53 26.52
CA LEU A 623 11.81 -3.43 26.00
C LEU A 623 10.52 -2.67 25.64
N GLY A 624 10.00 -2.90 24.44
CA GLY A 624 8.81 -2.21 23.94
C GLY A 624 9.01 -0.74 23.55
N VAL A 625 10.19 -0.14 23.80
CA VAL A 625 10.52 1.19 23.27
C VAL A 625 10.70 1.06 21.75
N PRO A 626 10.11 1.97 20.95
CA PRO A 626 10.22 1.91 19.49
C PRO A 626 11.68 1.94 19.05
N GLU A 627 12.02 1.15 18.02
CA GLU A 627 13.38 0.86 17.53
C GLU A 627 14.30 0.14 18.54
N PHE A 628 14.44 0.69 19.74
CA PHE A 628 15.40 0.28 20.76
C PHE A 628 15.00 -0.98 21.55
N GLY A 629 13.76 -1.46 21.40
CA GLY A 629 13.25 -2.65 22.09
C GLY A 629 13.41 -3.96 21.32
N THR A 630 14.04 -3.95 20.15
CA THR A 630 14.33 -5.18 19.38
C THR A 630 15.60 -5.86 19.89
N ASP A 631 15.69 -7.19 19.82
CA ASP A 631 16.88 -7.92 20.29
C ASP A 631 18.16 -7.48 19.56
N PHE A 632 18.04 -7.15 18.27
CA PHE A 632 19.14 -6.62 17.48
C PHE A 632 19.68 -5.29 18.04
N VAL A 633 18.80 -4.32 18.26
CA VAL A 633 19.21 -2.99 18.76
C VAL A 633 19.61 -3.06 20.23
N MET A 634 18.95 -3.89 21.04
CA MET A 634 19.36 -4.12 22.43
C MET A 634 20.75 -4.73 22.55
N GLN A 635 21.17 -5.59 21.61
CA GLN A 635 22.54 -6.06 21.55
C GLN A 635 23.50 -4.89 21.23
N MET A 636 23.17 -4.06 20.25
CA MET A 636 23.95 -2.85 19.93
C MET A 636 24.08 -1.89 21.11
N LEU A 637 22.98 -1.63 21.83
CA LEU A 637 22.97 -0.82 23.04
C LEU A 637 23.86 -1.41 24.14
N SER A 638 23.87 -2.74 24.27
CA SER A 638 24.74 -3.43 25.24
C SER A 638 26.22 -3.29 24.89
N ASP A 639 26.54 -3.33 23.60
CA ASP A 639 27.90 -3.21 23.07
C ASP A 639 28.43 -1.76 23.17
N THR A 640 27.54 -0.77 23.00
CA THR A 640 27.92 0.65 22.84
C THR A 640 27.65 1.53 24.07
N LYS A 641 26.67 1.16 24.91
CA LYS A 641 26.29 1.85 26.16
C LYS A 641 26.11 3.37 25.99
N PRO A 642 25.17 3.82 25.14
CA PRO A 642 24.96 5.24 24.89
C PRO A 642 24.48 5.97 26.15
N THR A 643 24.98 7.17 26.37
CA THR A 643 24.69 8.03 27.52
C THR A 643 24.05 9.36 27.14
N THR A 644 24.08 9.71 25.85
CA THR A 644 23.60 11.01 25.32
C THR A 644 22.53 10.82 24.25
N PHE A 645 21.76 11.87 23.98
CA PHE A 645 20.75 11.85 22.91
C PHE A 645 21.41 11.64 21.54
N SER A 646 22.55 12.30 21.26
CA SER A 646 23.27 12.10 19.99
C SER A 646 23.77 10.67 19.80
N GLU A 647 24.19 9.99 20.87
CA GLU A 647 24.58 8.58 20.77
C GLU A 647 23.38 7.69 20.45
N LEU A 648 22.18 7.97 21.00
CA LEU A 648 20.96 7.27 20.59
C LEU A 648 20.62 7.51 19.12
N VAL A 649 20.81 8.73 18.61
CA VAL A 649 20.64 9.05 17.17
C VAL A 649 21.60 8.24 16.30
N ARG A 650 22.86 8.11 16.73
CA ARG A 650 23.86 7.27 16.05
C ARG A 650 23.47 5.79 16.04
N ILE A 651 23.00 5.27 17.18
CA ILE A 651 22.51 3.89 17.28
C ILE A 651 21.30 3.66 16.39
N SER A 652 20.35 4.60 16.35
CA SER A 652 19.22 4.56 15.43
C SER A 652 19.73 4.44 13.98
N GLY A 653 20.63 5.32 13.54
CA GLY A 653 21.23 5.25 12.21
C GLY A 653 21.89 3.89 11.90
N LEU A 654 22.70 3.37 12.83
CA LEU A 654 23.40 2.09 12.68
C LEU A 654 22.45 0.88 12.65
N SER A 655 21.31 0.96 13.35
CA SER A 655 20.34 -0.13 13.44
C SER A 655 19.48 -0.30 12.19
N HIS A 656 19.48 0.70 11.31
CA HIS A 656 18.64 0.73 10.12
C HIS A 656 19.49 0.64 8.84
N GLY A 657 19.51 -0.56 8.25
CA GLY A 657 20.16 -0.80 6.97
C GLY A 657 20.96 -2.11 6.96
N THR A 658 20.88 -2.84 5.85
CA THR A 658 21.67 -4.06 5.67
C THR A 658 23.15 -3.68 5.52
N ASP A 659 24.00 -4.42 6.25
CA ASP A 659 25.47 -4.23 6.30
C ASP A 659 25.94 -2.84 6.78
N VAL A 660 25.15 -2.17 7.64
CA VAL A 660 25.57 -0.95 8.35
C VAL A 660 26.26 -1.31 9.66
N TRP A 661 25.59 -2.08 10.53
CA TRP A 661 26.17 -2.57 11.78
C TRP A 661 26.88 -3.93 11.61
N LEU A 662 26.10 -4.98 11.33
CA LEU A 662 26.63 -6.32 11.08
C LEU A 662 27.53 -6.29 9.84
N ASN A 663 28.61 -7.05 9.87
CA ASN A 663 29.62 -7.12 8.81
C ASN A 663 30.30 -5.77 8.49
N ASN A 664 30.15 -4.75 9.32
CA ASN A 664 30.68 -3.42 9.06
C ASN A 664 31.06 -2.67 10.37
N ALA A 665 30.25 -1.71 10.84
CA ALA A 665 30.62 -0.87 11.99
C ALA A 665 30.93 -1.68 13.26
N GLN A 666 30.25 -2.82 13.48
CA GLN A 666 30.54 -3.70 14.61
C GLN A 666 31.99 -4.24 14.57
N ILE A 667 32.46 -4.63 13.39
CA ILE A 667 33.83 -5.14 13.18
C ILE A 667 34.82 -4.01 13.42
N LEU A 668 34.57 -2.83 12.85
CA LEU A 668 35.47 -1.68 12.96
C LEU A 668 35.62 -1.18 14.40
N ILE A 669 34.54 -1.21 15.18
CA ILE A 669 34.56 -0.87 16.61
C ILE A 669 35.28 -1.96 17.40
N ALA A 670 35.02 -3.24 17.13
CA ALA A 670 35.69 -4.35 17.80
C ALA A 670 37.20 -4.42 17.50
N GLU A 671 37.62 -4.02 16.30
CA GLU A 671 39.03 -3.90 15.89
C GLU A 671 39.68 -2.57 16.32
N GLU A 672 38.97 -1.73 17.07
CA GLU A 672 39.43 -0.41 17.54
C GLU A 672 39.86 0.54 16.39
N LYS A 673 39.37 0.32 15.17
CA LYS A 673 39.64 1.18 14.00
C LYS A 673 38.81 2.46 14.03
N CYS A 674 37.65 2.43 14.68
CA CYS A 674 36.82 3.60 14.95
C CYS A 674 36.09 3.46 16.29
N THR A 675 35.47 4.56 16.72
CA THR A 675 34.58 4.66 17.89
C THR A 675 33.14 4.85 17.40
N LEU A 676 32.15 4.72 18.29
CA LEU A 676 30.75 5.10 17.95
C LEU A 676 30.66 6.54 17.43
N SER A 677 31.50 7.45 17.96
CA SER A 677 31.54 8.85 17.54
C SER A 677 32.17 9.08 16.16
N THR A 678 32.96 8.14 15.63
CA THR A 678 33.66 8.26 14.33
C THR A 678 33.17 7.26 13.28
N ALA A 679 32.31 6.31 13.65
CA ALA A 679 31.67 5.38 12.73
C ALA A 679 30.64 6.09 11.81
N ILE A 680 30.42 5.52 10.62
CA ILE A 680 29.41 6.00 9.67
C ILE A 680 28.03 5.56 10.18
N CYS A 681 27.30 6.48 10.79
CA CYS A 681 26.00 6.17 11.40
C CYS A 681 24.83 6.61 10.50
N THR A 682 25.01 7.71 9.77
CA THR A 682 24.02 8.29 8.87
C THR A 682 24.67 8.72 7.56
N ARG A 683 23.88 8.92 6.52
CA ARG A 683 24.42 9.39 5.23
C ARG A 683 25.04 10.79 5.33
N ASP A 684 24.45 11.65 6.14
CA ASP A 684 24.92 13.02 6.37
C ASP A 684 26.37 13.03 6.89
N ASP A 685 26.72 12.07 7.76
CA ASP A 685 28.08 11.93 8.30
C ASP A 685 29.12 11.73 7.20
N ILE A 686 28.78 11.01 6.11
CA ILE A 686 29.66 10.83 4.95
C ILE A 686 29.92 12.17 4.28
N MET A 687 28.87 12.90 3.95
CA MET A 687 29.00 14.17 3.23
C MET A 687 29.80 15.19 4.04
N ILE A 688 29.45 15.36 5.32
CA ILE A 688 30.11 16.32 6.21
C ILE A 688 31.59 15.94 6.41
N TYR A 689 31.88 14.66 6.67
CA TYR A 689 33.24 14.20 6.88
C TYR A 689 34.13 14.43 5.65
N LEU A 690 33.64 14.09 4.46
CA LEU A 690 34.37 14.27 3.21
C LEU A 690 34.63 15.75 2.89
N ILE A 691 33.62 16.61 3.09
CA ILE A 691 33.78 18.07 2.89
C ILE A 691 34.83 18.62 3.86
N ASN A 692 34.77 18.23 5.14
CA ASN A 692 35.74 18.66 6.15
C ASN A 692 37.17 18.17 5.85
N LYS A 693 37.32 17.09 5.09
CA LYS A 693 38.60 16.55 4.63
C LYS A 693 39.07 17.13 3.29
N GLY A 694 38.32 18.06 2.70
CA GLY A 694 38.70 18.78 1.48
C GLY A 694 38.15 18.20 0.19
N VAL A 695 37.28 17.17 0.24
CA VAL A 695 36.57 16.67 -0.95
C VAL A 695 35.56 17.70 -1.42
N LYS A 696 35.52 17.99 -2.73
CA LYS A 696 34.54 18.92 -3.32
C LYS A 696 33.11 18.54 -2.93
N SER A 697 32.30 19.51 -2.49
CA SER A 697 30.95 19.26 -1.96
C SER A 697 30.03 18.46 -2.90
N SER A 698 30.08 18.73 -4.21
CA SER A 698 29.32 17.97 -5.20
C SER A 698 29.76 16.50 -5.29
N MET A 699 31.05 16.21 -5.12
CA MET A 699 31.57 14.84 -5.09
C MET A 699 31.19 14.15 -3.78
N ALA A 700 31.33 14.83 -2.64
CA ALA A 700 30.92 14.31 -1.33
C ALA A 700 29.42 13.94 -1.31
N PHE A 701 28.57 14.80 -1.87
CA PHE A 701 27.14 14.52 -2.04
C PHE A 701 26.89 13.28 -2.92
N LYS A 702 27.58 13.18 -4.06
CA LYS A 702 27.46 12.03 -4.97
C LYS A 702 27.89 10.73 -4.28
N ILE A 703 28.99 10.75 -3.53
CA ILE A 703 29.48 9.61 -2.75
C ILE A 703 28.43 9.19 -1.71
N MET A 704 27.93 10.14 -0.92
CA MET A 704 26.86 9.90 0.07
C MET A 704 25.64 9.22 -0.59
N GLU A 705 25.16 9.74 -1.72
CA GLU A 705 23.97 9.20 -2.40
C GLU A 705 24.21 7.82 -3.04
N PHE A 706 25.42 7.50 -3.47
CA PHE A 706 25.77 6.18 -3.98
C PHE A 706 25.84 5.14 -2.85
N VAL A 707 26.55 5.46 -1.77
CA VAL A 707 26.73 4.58 -0.61
C VAL A 707 25.40 4.29 0.06
N ARG A 708 24.56 5.29 0.32
CA ARG A 708 23.25 5.10 0.97
C ARG A 708 22.26 4.27 0.14
N LYS A 709 22.49 4.11 -1.17
CA LYS A 709 21.70 3.28 -2.09
C LYS A 709 22.32 1.90 -2.34
N GLY A 710 23.41 1.57 -1.64
CA GLY A 710 24.08 0.27 -1.81
C GLY A 710 24.81 0.10 -3.12
N ARG A 711 25.13 1.20 -3.81
CA ARG A 711 25.83 1.18 -5.10
C ARG A 711 27.35 1.07 -4.96
N GLY A 712 27.86 1.07 -3.73
CA GLY A 712 29.30 1.09 -3.44
C GLY A 712 29.95 2.41 -3.88
N LEU A 713 31.19 2.33 -4.33
CA LEU A 713 32.00 3.46 -4.81
C LEU A 713 32.47 3.19 -6.24
N THR A 714 32.56 4.23 -7.07
CA THR A 714 33.22 4.15 -8.38
C THR A 714 34.72 4.43 -8.24
N PRO A 715 35.57 4.05 -9.21
CA PRO A 715 36.99 4.35 -9.16
C PRO A 715 37.29 5.84 -8.94
N GLU A 716 36.54 6.74 -9.59
CA GLU A 716 36.74 8.19 -9.43
C GLU A 716 36.38 8.69 -8.03
N MET A 717 35.43 8.02 -7.35
CA MET A 717 35.08 8.34 -5.97
C MET A 717 36.17 7.88 -5.00
N GLU A 718 36.72 6.69 -5.24
CA GLU A 718 37.82 6.16 -4.43
C GLU A 718 39.07 7.03 -4.56
N ASP A 719 39.44 7.40 -5.78
CA ASP A 719 40.58 8.29 -6.03
C ASP A 719 40.41 9.64 -5.30
N ALA A 720 39.22 10.25 -5.37
CA ALA A 720 38.93 11.49 -4.65
C ALA A 720 39.00 11.34 -3.11
N MET A 721 38.64 10.18 -2.57
CA MET A 721 38.76 9.88 -1.14
C MET A 721 40.24 9.63 -0.76
N ILE A 722 41.00 8.94 -1.59
CA ILE A 722 42.42 8.69 -1.37
C ILE A 722 43.23 10.00 -1.43
N GLU A 723 42.95 10.86 -2.41
CA GLU A 723 43.57 12.18 -2.54
C GLU A 723 43.31 13.10 -1.33
N ALA A 724 42.19 12.88 -0.62
CA ALA A 724 41.82 13.62 0.59
C ALA A 724 42.30 12.93 1.89
N ASP A 725 43.22 11.97 1.80
CA ASP A 725 43.77 11.21 2.92
C ASP A 725 42.68 10.53 3.80
N ILE A 726 41.61 10.05 3.17
CA ILE A 726 40.56 9.29 3.84
C ILE A 726 41.07 7.87 4.16
N PRO A 727 40.93 7.37 5.40
CA PRO A 727 41.44 6.05 5.76
C PRO A 727 40.83 4.90 4.95
N ASP A 728 41.64 3.88 4.64
CA ASP A 728 41.22 2.68 3.90
C ASP A 728 40.00 1.98 4.52
N TRP A 729 39.92 1.95 5.86
CA TRP A 729 38.80 1.33 6.56
C TRP A 729 37.48 2.07 6.29
N TYR A 730 37.52 3.39 6.09
CA TYR A 730 36.35 4.21 5.81
C TYR A 730 35.85 3.94 4.40
N ILE A 731 36.76 3.88 3.43
CA ILE A 731 36.47 3.48 2.05
C ILE A 731 35.87 2.07 2.01
N TRP A 732 36.46 1.13 2.75
CA TRP A 732 35.94 -0.24 2.87
C TRP A 732 34.52 -0.27 3.45
N SER A 733 34.26 0.51 4.50
CA SER A 733 32.95 0.61 5.15
C SER A 733 31.87 1.12 4.18
N CYS A 734 32.18 2.18 3.41
CA CYS A 734 31.30 2.71 2.37
C CYS A 734 30.89 1.66 1.32
N LYS A 735 31.74 0.68 1.02
CA LYS A 735 31.45 -0.39 0.05
C LYS A 735 30.53 -1.48 0.60
N GLN A 736 30.45 -1.64 1.93
CA GLN A 736 29.61 -2.68 2.55
C GLN A 736 28.14 -2.25 2.60
N ILE A 737 27.88 -1.00 2.98
CA ILE A 737 26.55 -0.44 3.22
C ILE A 737 25.62 -0.69 2.02
N LYS A 738 24.46 -1.34 2.26
CA LYS A 738 23.41 -1.54 1.24
C LYS A 738 22.33 -0.47 1.27
N TYR A 739 22.09 0.10 2.45
CA TYR A 739 21.10 1.15 2.66
C TYR A 739 21.42 1.90 3.95
N MET A 740 21.16 3.22 3.99
CA MET A 740 21.41 4.03 5.19
C MET A 740 20.46 5.24 5.29
N PHE A 741 20.05 5.58 6.52
CA PHE A 741 19.14 6.67 6.82
C PHE A 741 19.79 8.07 6.84
N PRO A 742 19.01 9.14 6.59
CA PRO A 742 19.40 10.50 6.93
C PRO A 742 19.35 10.77 8.44
N LYS A 743 20.23 11.63 8.93
CA LYS A 743 20.31 12.05 10.34
C LYS A 743 19.01 12.67 10.83
N ALA A 744 18.33 13.47 10.00
CA ALA A 744 17.02 14.05 10.31
C ALA A 744 15.96 12.98 10.67
N HIS A 745 15.94 11.86 9.95
CA HIS A 745 15.02 10.76 10.23
C HIS A 745 15.36 10.09 11.56
N ALA A 746 16.65 9.81 11.79
CA ALA A 746 17.12 9.23 13.05
C ALA A 746 16.77 10.13 14.25
N VAL A 747 17.00 11.45 14.16
CA VAL A 747 16.64 12.41 15.21
C VAL A 747 15.14 12.36 15.50
N ALA A 748 14.28 12.46 14.47
CA ALA A 748 12.83 12.45 14.64
C ALA A 748 12.34 11.16 15.34
N TYR A 749 12.86 10.00 14.94
CA TYR A 749 12.49 8.71 15.53
C TYR A 749 12.98 8.59 16.97
N VAL A 750 14.20 9.06 17.27
CA VAL A 750 14.70 9.08 18.65
C VAL A 750 13.89 10.03 19.52
N MET A 751 13.44 11.19 19.03
CA MET A 751 12.54 12.08 19.77
C MET A 751 11.23 11.38 20.14
N MET A 752 10.60 10.66 19.20
CA MET A 752 9.38 9.89 19.49
C MET A 752 9.62 8.77 20.49
N ALA A 753 10.68 7.98 20.28
CA ALA A 753 11.05 6.89 21.17
C ALA A 753 11.35 7.39 22.58
N PHE A 754 12.02 8.53 22.72
CA PHE A 754 12.35 9.15 24.00
C PHE A 754 11.08 9.63 24.73
N ARG A 755 10.15 10.29 24.03
CA ARG A 755 8.85 10.70 24.60
C ARG A 755 8.07 9.47 25.11
N ILE A 756 8.00 8.41 24.32
CA ILE A 756 7.35 7.15 24.75
C ILE A 756 8.09 6.52 25.96
N ALA A 757 9.42 6.55 25.96
CA ALA A 757 10.23 6.05 27.05
C ALA A 757 10.04 6.86 28.35
N TYR A 758 9.81 8.18 28.25
CA TYR A 758 9.44 9.01 29.39
C TYR A 758 8.16 8.49 30.08
N PHE A 759 7.11 8.21 29.31
CA PHE A 759 5.89 7.60 29.86
C PHE A 759 6.16 6.21 30.45
N LYS A 760 7.05 5.41 29.85
CA LYS A 760 7.45 4.12 30.42
C LYS A 760 8.07 4.26 31.81
N VAL A 761 8.90 5.28 32.04
CA VAL A 761 9.52 5.53 33.35
C VAL A 761 8.49 6.07 34.34
N TYR A 762 7.81 7.16 34.00
CA TYR A 762 7.01 7.95 34.94
C TYR A 762 5.54 7.55 35.03
N TYR A 763 4.97 6.97 33.98
CA TYR A 763 3.56 6.58 33.88
C TYR A 763 3.40 5.13 33.37
N PRO A 764 3.98 4.14 34.08
CA PRO A 764 4.10 2.78 33.56
C PRO A 764 2.76 2.11 33.24
N LEU A 765 1.73 2.37 34.04
CA LEU A 765 0.39 1.82 33.83
C LEU A 765 -0.22 2.30 32.51
N ALA A 766 -0.08 3.59 32.20
CA ALA A 766 -0.48 4.18 30.91
C ALA A 766 0.35 3.63 29.76
N TYR A 767 1.67 3.52 29.94
CA TYR A 767 2.57 2.95 28.93
C TYR A 767 2.15 1.53 28.52
N TYR A 768 1.99 0.61 29.46
CA TYR A 768 1.65 -0.79 29.14
C TYR A 768 0.24 -0.89 28.53
N SER A 769 -0.74 -0.13 29.05
CA SER A 769 -2.10 -0.09 28.49
C SER A 769 -2.09 0.37 27.02
N ALA A 770 -1.38 1.45 26.71
CA ALA A 770 -1.25 1.94 25.34
C ALA A 770 -0.48 0.95 24.45
N TYR A 771 0.64 0.40 24.96
CA TYR A 771 1.48 -0.55 24.21
C TYR A 771 0.68 -1.78 23.77
N PHE A 772 -0.08 -2.40 24.67
CA PHE A 772 -0.87 -3.60 24.34
C PHE A 772 -2.07 -3.31 23.44
N SER A 773 -2.60 -2.08 23.49
CA SER A 773 -3.70 -1.66 22.61
C SER A 773 -3.25 -1.40 21.17
N ILE A 774 -2.02 -0.89 20.98
CA ILE A 774 -1.59 -0.32 19.70
C ILE A 774 -0.46 -1.13 19.06
N ARG A 775 0.56 -1.53 19.81
CA ARG A 775 1.81 -2.08 19.26
C ARG A 775 1.98 -3.58 19.38
N ALA A 776 1.29 -4.21 20.33
CA ALA A 776 1.45 -5.64 20.54
C ALA A 776 1.02 -6.39 19.28
N ALA A 777 1.92 -7.20 18.74
CA ALA A 777 1.75 -7.81 17.42
C ALA A 777 0.98 -9.13 17.49
N ALA A 778 1.13 -9.86 18.61
CA ALA A 778 0.54 -11.18 18.80
C ALA A 778 0.27 -11.44 20.30
N PHE A 779 -0.33 -10.44 20.97
CA PHE A 779 -0.78 -10.57 22.35
C PHE A 779 -1.79 -11.72 22.47
N ASN A 780 -1.70 -12.49 23.56
CA ASN A 780 -2.61 -13.60 23.82
C ASN A 780 -3.04 -13.61 25.29
N TYR A 781 -4.33 -13.41 25.55
CA TYR A 781 -4.91 -13.34 26.88
C TYR A 781 -4.63 -14.60 27.73
N GLU A 782 -4.78 -15.79 27.14
CA GLU A 782 -4.55 -17.06 27.83
C GLU A 782 -3.08 -17.23 28.24
N LEU A 783 -2.15 -16.75 27.42
CA LEU A 783 -0.72 -16.87 27.72
C LEU A 783 -0.22 -15.81 28.69
N MET A 784 -0.81 -14.61 28.66
CA MET A 784 -0.24 -13.41 29.28
C MET A 784 -1.00 -12.92 30.52
N CYS A 785 -2.31 -13.12 30.60
CA CYS A 785 -3.17 -12.56 31.65
C CYS A 785 -3.47 -13.52 32.81
N GLN A 786 -2.85 -14.71 32.84
CA GLN A 786 -3.05 -15.73 33.88
C GLN A 786 -2.10 -15.58 35.09
N GLY A 787 -1.49 -14.41 35.24
CA GLY A 787 -0.51 -14.14 36.29
C GLY A 787 0.94 -14.46 35.92
N LYS A 788 1.85 -14.01 36.78
CA LYS A 788 3.30 -14.00 36.55
C LYS A 788 3.87 -15.41 36.44
N GLU A 789 3.52 -16.31 37.35
CA GLU A 789 4.07 -17.67 37.40
C GLU A 789 3.73 -18.45 36.14
N TYR A 790 2.51 -18.30 35.62
CA TYR A 790 2.07 -18.95 34.39
C TYR A 790 2.84 -18.43 33.18
N LEU A 791 2.99 -17.10 33.07
CA LEU A 791 3.75 -16.47 32.00
C LEU A 791 5.21 -16.96 31.97
N GLU A 792 5.88 -17.04 33.12
CA GLU A 792 7.28 -17.51 33.22
C GLU A 792 7.46 -18.95 32.70
N VAL A 793 6.48 -19.82 32.95
CA VAL A 793 6.49 -21.20 32.42
C VAL A 793 6.40 -21.18 30.90
N LYS A 794 5.52 -20.35 30.32
CA LYS A 794 5.36 -20.24 28.86
C LYS A 794 6.57 -19.62 28.18
N ILE A 795 7.17 -18.58 28.77
CA ILE A 795 8.40 -17.98 28.25
C ILE A 795 9.54 -19.01 28.21
N LYS A 796 9.69 -19.82 29.26
CA LYS A 796 10.71 -20.89 29.30
C LYS A 796 10.49 -21.95 28.22
N ASP A 797 9.24 -22.37 27.99
CA ASP A 797 8.89 -23.29 26.91
C ASP A 797 9.27 -22.72 25.54
N TYR A 798 8.83 -21.50 25.23
CA TYR A 798 9.10 -20.85 23.95
C TYR A 798 10.60 -20.65 23.71
N LYS A 799 11.36 -20.23 24.74
CA LYS A 799 12.82 -20.09 24.64
C LYS A 799 13.52 -21.43 24.38
N LYS A 800 13.02 -22.54 24.93
CA LYS A 800 13.61 -23.88 24.72
C LYS A 800 13.52 -24.33 23.26
N ARG A 801 12.45 -23.94 22.56
CA ARG A 801 12.19 -24.26 21.15
C ARG A 801 12.34 -23.06 20.21
N TYR A 802 13.16 -22.07 20.59
CA TYR A 802 13.25 -20.78 19.90
C TYR A 802 13.50 -20.90 18.39
N ASN A 803 14.39 -21.83 17.98
CA ASN A 803 14.75 -22.04 16.59
C ASN A 803 13.63 -22.69 15.75
N ASP A 804 12.65 -23.31 16.41
CA ASP A 804 11.51 -23.98 15.78
C ASP A 804 10.24 -23.12 15.83
N LEU A 805 10.31 -21.92 16.43
CA LEU A 805 9.16 -21.01 16.52
C LEU A 805 8.78 -20.45 15.15
N THR A 806 7.48 -20.47 14.87
CA THR A 806 6.90 -19.71 13.77
C THR A 806 7.02 -18.20 14.01
N LYS A 807 6.86 -17.38 12.96
CA LYS A 807 6.90 -15.92 13.09
C LYS A 807 5.88 -15.38 14.10
N LYS A 808 4.63 -15.89 14.08
CA LYS A 808 3.58 -15.53 15.06
C LYS A 808 4.05 -15.83 16.49
N GLU A 809 4.67 -16.98 16.73
CA GLU A 809 5.15 -17.35 18.06
C GLU A 809 6.36 -16.53 18.53
N GLN A 810 7.25 -16.13 17.61
CA GLN A 810 8.33 -15.19 17.93
C GLN A 810 7.77 -13.83 18.35
N ASP A 811 6.74 -13.35 17.66
CA ASP A 811 6.06 -12.10 17.99
C ASP A 811 5.30 -12.21 19.33
N THR A 812 4.66 -13.35 19.61
CA THR A 812 4.06 -13.65 20.92
C THR A 812 5.11 -13.65 22.04
N LEU A 813 6.29 -14.24 21.80
CA LEU A 813 7.39 -14.21 22.78
C LEU A 813 7.88 -12.79 23.06
N LYS A 814 7.93 -11.93 22.05
CA LYS A 814 8.28 -10.52 22.21
C LYS A 814 7.28 -9.82 23.12
N ASP A 815 5.98 -9.98 22.89
CA ASP A 815 4.93 -9.38 23.71
C ASP A 815 4.94 -9.96 25.14
N MET A 816 5.17 -11.28 25.30
CA MET A 816 5.32 -11.93 26.61
C MET A 816 6.45 -11.31 27.45
N ARG A 817 7.56 -10.87 26.83
CA ARG A 817 8.66 -10.20 27.53
C ARG A 817 8.29 -8.82 28.05
N VAL A 818 7.44 -8.09 27.33
CA VAL A 818 6.92 -6.79 27.79
C VAL A 818 5.97 -7.00 28.97
N VAL A 819 5.12 -8.04 28.93
CA VAL A 819 4.26 -8.43 30.05
C VAL A 819 5.08 -8.89 31.26
N GLN A 820 6.17 -9.64 31.04
CA GLN A 820 7.10 -10.03 32.12
C GLN A 820 7.68 -8.80 32.82
N GLU A 821 8.08 -7.78 32.06
CA GLU A 821 8.55 -6.52 32.61
C GLU A 821 7.45 -5.80 33.41
N MET A 822 6.23 -5.75 32.88
CA MET A 822 5.08 -5.18 33.57
C MET A 822 4.83 -5.85 34.94
N TYR A 823 4.77 -7.19 34.98
CA TYR A 823 4.61 -7.94 36.23
C TYR A 823 5.80 -7.76 37.18
N ALA A 824 7.03 -7.67 36.66
CA ALA A 824 8.21 -7.40 37.48
C ALA A 824 8.15 -6.03 38.15
N ARG A 825 7.45 -5.06 37.55
CA ARG A 825 7.18 -3.73 38.10
C ARG A 825 5.95 -3.67 39.01
N GLY A 826 5.31 -4.81 39.28
CA GLY A 826 4.17 -4.91 40.20
C GLY A 826 2.83 -4.47 39.60
N ILE A 827 2.73 -4.38 38.28
CA ILE A 827 1.46 -4.10 37.58
C ILE A 827 0.85 -5.43 37.16
N GLU A 828 -0.45 -5.58 37.40
CA GLU A 828 -1.19 -6.83 37.14
C GLU A 828 -2.33 -6.60 36.15
N PHE A 829 -2.75 -7.68 35.50
CA PHE A 829 -3.99 -7.70 34.76
C PHE A 829 -5.15 -8.04 35.70
N GLU A 830 -6.26 -7.33 35.56
CA GLU A 830 -7.52 -7.80 36.13
C GLU A 830 -8.19 -8.81 35.18
N PRO A 831 -9.05 -9.72 35.68
CA PRO A 831 -9.84 -10.60 34.83
C PRO A 831 -10.70 -9.80 33.85
N LEU A 832 -10.74 -10.25 32.59
CA LEU A 832 -11.55 -9.63 31.55
C LEU A 832 -13.04 -9.73 31.88
N ASP A 833 -13.70 -8.58 31.98
CA ASP A 833 -15.15 -8.48 32.25
C ASP A 833 -15.91 -8.25 30.94
N VAL A 834 -16.76 -9.20 30.56
CA VAL A 834 -17.47 -9.21 29.28
C VAL A 834 -18.41 -7.99 29.10
N TYR A 835 -18.82 -7.34 30.19
CA TYR A 835 -19.71 -6.18 30.13
C TYR A 835 -18.98 -4.83 30.18
N LYS A 836 -17.68 -4.83 30.45
CA LYS A 836 -16.88 -3.60 30.61
C LYS A 836 -15.70 -3.51 29.64
N ALA A 837 -15.17 -4.65 29.20
CA ALA A 837 -14.05 -4.72 28.30
C ALA A 837 -14.39 -4.07 26.95
N LYS A 838 -13.42 -3.36 26.38
CA LYS A 838 -13.52 -2.83 25.02
C LYS A 838 -13.07 -3.84 23.98
N ALA A 839 -13.46 -3.60 22.73
CA ALA A 839 -13.14 -4.49 21.61
C ALA A 839 -11.62 -4.56 21.34
N ARG A 840 -10.95 -3.40 21.37
CA ARG A 840 -9.55 -3.23 20.92
C ARG A 840 -8.62 -2.58 21.94
N GLU A 841 -9.17 -1.83 22.90
CA GLU A 841 -8.38 -1.01 23.84
C GLU A 841 -8.26 -1.68 25.20
N PHE A 842 -7.03 -1.78 25.70
CA PHE A 842 -6.75 -2.12 27.08
C PHE A 842 -7.08 -0.92 27.97
N GLN A 843 -7.66 -1.18 29.13
CA GLN A 843 -8.21 -0.15 30.01
C GLN A 843 -7.52 -0.16 31.36
N ILE A 844 -7.22 1.02 31.89
CA ILE A 844 -6.72 1.16 33.27
C ILE A 844 -7.91 1.22 34.22
N ARG A 845 -7.96 0.34 35.20
CA ARG A 845 -9.01 0.31 36.22
C ARG A 845 -8.42 -0.15 37.55
N ASP A 846 -8.76 0.56 38.62
CA ASP A 846 -8.36 0.23 39.99
C ASP A 846 -6.85 -0.08 40.18
N GLY A 847 -5.99 0.57 39.39
CA GLY A 847 -4.53 0.38 39.42
C GLY A 847 -4.01 -0.84 38.64
N GLN A 848 -4.90 -1.58 37.97
CA GLN A 848 -4.63 -2.74 37.12
C GLN A 848 -4.99 -2.44 35.65
N ILE A 849 -4.69 -3.39 34.76
CA ILE A 849 -5.03 -3.32 33.34
C ILE A 849 -6.08 -4.38 33.01
N MET A 850 -7.19 -3.98 32.39
CA MET A 850 -8.13 -4.89 31.73
C MET A 850 -7.72 -5.10 30.28
N ALA A 851 -7.62 -6.35 29.85
CA ALA A 851 -7.35 -6.68 28.45
C ALA A 851 -8.56 -6.43 27.55
N ALA A 852 -8.29 -6.18 26.27
CA ALA A 852 -9.31 -6.04 25.24
C ALA A 852 -9.80 -7.41 24.70
N PHE A 853 -10.98 -7.46 24.11
CA PHE A 853 -11.53 -8.70 23.55
C PHE A 853 -10.68 -9.29 22.41
N ASN A 854 -10.13 -8.45 21.53
CA ASN A 854 -9.27 -8.91 20.43
C ASN A 854 -7.96 -9.60 20.89
N SER A 855 -7.65 -9.59 22.18
CA SER A 855 -6.53 -10.31 22.78
C SER A 855 -6.78 -11.82 22.93
N ILE A 856 -8.02 -12.27 22.75
CA ILE A 856 -8.41 -13.69 22.81
C ILE A 856 -8.18 -14.33 21.43
N ASP A 857 -7.42 -15.43 21.39
CA ASP A 857 -7.11 -16.10 20.10
C ASP A 857 -8.40 -16.58 19.42
N GLY A 858 -8.48 -16.34 18.11
CA GLY A 858 -9.69 -16.59 17.32
C GLY A 858 -10.76 -15.49 17.38
N LEU A 859 -10.64 -14.50 18.28
CA LEU A 859 -11.55 -13.37 18.38
C LEU A 859 -11.04 -12.16 17.60
N GLY A 860 -11.21 -12.18 16.28
CA GLY A 860 -10.82 -11.04 15.43
C GLY A 860 -11.63 -9.78 15.72
N GLU A 861 -11.15 -8.62 15.25
CA GLU A 861 -11.73 -7.30 15.57
C GLU A 861 -13.24 -7.18 15.39
N LYS A 862 -13.80 -7.70 14.28
CA LYS A 862 -15.25 -7.64 14.05
C LYS A 862 -16.06 -8.49 15.03
N ALA A 863 -15.50 -9.61 15.47
CA ALA A 863 -16.11 -10.46 16.48
C ALA A 863 -16.05 -9.75 17.85
N ALA A 864 -14.92 -9.11 18.16
CA ALA A 864 -14.78 -8.27 19.35
C ALA A 864 -15.82 -7.15 19.40
N ASP A 865 -16.01 -6.42 18.29
CA ASP A 865 -17.05 -5.38 18.19
C ASP A 865 -18.45 -5.95 18.42
N ALA A 866 -18.75 -7.12 17.84
CA ALA A 866 -20.04 -7.78 17.99
C ALA A 866 -20.32 -8.22 19.43
N VAL A 867 -19.29 -8.68 20.17
CA VAL A 867 -19.41 -9.01 21.59
C VAL A 867 -19.73 -7.77 22.43
N VAL A 868 -19.03 -6.66 22.19
CA VAL A 868 -19.28 -5.38 22.89
C VAL A 868 -20.68 -4.87 22.61
N GLU A 869 -21.14 -4.96 21.36
CA GLU A 869 -22.48 -4.52 20.99
C GLU A 869 -23.56 -5.40 21.63
N ALA A 870 -23.40 -6.73 21.55
CA ALA A 870 -24.31 -7.69 22.15
C ALA A 870 -24.43 -7.53 23.67
N ALA A 871 -23.34 -7.16 24.35
CA ALA A 871 -23.32 -6.97 25.80
C ALA A 871 -24.22 -5.79 26.26
N LYS A 872 -24.54 -4.84 25.38
CA LYS A 872 -25.44 -3.71 25.68
C LYS A 872 -26.88 -4.15 25.91
N ASP A 873 -27.29 -5.28 25.35
CA ASP A 873 -28.65 -5.82 25.49
C ASP A 873 -28.91 -6.47 26.87
N GLY A 874 -27.93 -6.42 27.78
CA GLY A 874 -28.02 -6.93 29.14
C GLY A 874 -27.31 -8.28 29.35
N PRO A 875 -27.42 -8.88 30.56
CA PRO A 875 -26.73 -10.12 30.87
C PRO A 875 -27.09 -11.28 29.94
N TYR A 876 -26.12 -12.16 29.69
CA TYR A 876 -26.36 -13.40 28.95
C TYR A 876 -27.04 -14.44 29.84
N THR A 877 -27.97 -15.21 29.29
CA THR A 877 -28.73 -16.23 30.04
C THR A 877 -28.14 -17.64 29.88
N SER A 878 -27.48 -17.90 28.74
CA SER A 878 -26.83 -19.17 28.43
C SER A 878 -25.61 -18.97 27.50
N LEU A 879 -24.80 -20.01 27.33
CA LEU A 879 -23.71 -20.01 26.34
C LEU A 879 -24.25 -19.92 24.90
N GLU A 880 -25.42 -20.51 24.65
CA GLU A 880 -26.13 -20.39 23.38
C GLU A 880 -26.64 -18.96 23.12
N ASP A 881 -27.18 -18.28 24.14
CA ASP A 881 -27.56 -16.87 24.06
C ASP A 881 -26.37 -15.97 23.71
N PHE A 882 -25.25 -16.15 24.42
CA PHE A 882 -24.01 -15.43 24.13
C PHE A 882 -23.57 -15.64 22.67
N LYS A 883 -23.54 -16.89 22.21
CA LYS A 883 -23.15 -17.24 20.85
C LYS A 883 -24.05 -16.59 19.80
N ASN A 884 -25.37 -16.65 20.01
CA ASN A 884 -26.35 -16.17 19.04
C ASN A 884 -26.35 -14.64 18.95
N ARG A 885 -26.26 -13.94 20.09
CA ARG A 885 -26.21 -12.47 20.13
C ARG A 885 -24.90 -11.93 19.59
N SER A 886 -23.77 -12.48 20.01
CA SER A 886 -22.43 -12.00 19.59
C SER A 886 -21.97 -12.56 18.24
N LYS A 887 -22.62 -13.61 17.71
CA LYS A 887 -22.31 -14.28 16.44
C LYS A 887 -20.87 -14.81 16.35
N VAL A 888 -20.28 -15.18 17.48
CA VAL A 888 -18.93 -15.77 17.54
C VAL A 888 -18.96 -17.28 17.28
N SER A 889 -17.80 -17.86 16.95
CA SER A 889 -17.69 -19.31 16.68
C SER A 889 -17.81 -20.13 17.96
N SER A 890 -18.24 -21.41 17.85
CA SER A 890 -18.29 -22.31 19.02
C SER A 890 -16.93 -22.40 19.73
N THR A 891 -15.83 -22.45 18.96
CA THR A 891 -14.46 -22.51 19.50
C THR A 891 -14.12 -21.31 20.38
N VAL A 892 -14.60 -20.12 20.02
CA VAL A 892 -14.45 -18.92 20.83
C VAL A 892 -15.25 -19.03 22.13
N VAL A 893 -16.51 -19.48 22.06
CA VAL A 893 -17.38 -19.63 23.24
C VAL A 893 -16.75 -20.62 24.23
N GLU A 894 -16.32 -21.78 23.73
CA GLU A 894 -15.62 -22.80 24.52
C GLU A 894 -14.35 -22.24 25.16
N THR A 895 -13.58 -21.43 24.42
CA THR A 895 -12.37 -20.80 24.93
C THR A 895 -12.68 -19.80 26.05
N MET A 896 -13.65 -18.92 25.86
CA MET A 896 -14.05 -17.93 26.87
C MET A 896 -14.64 -18.58 28.12
N ALA A 897 -15.44 -19.64 27.97
CA ALA A 897 -15.98 -20.41 29.08
C ALA A 897 -14.87 -21.13 29.86
N ARG A 898 -13.92 -21.79 29.16
CA ARG A 898 -12.75 -22.44 29.78
C ARG A 898 -11.86 -21.47 30.55
N LEU A 899 -11.75 -20.23 30.06
CA LEU A 899 -11.02 -19.15 30.73
C LEU A 899 -11.81 -18.50 31.88
N GLY A 900 -13.05 -18.96 32.14
CA GLY A 900 -13.92 -18.46 33.20
C GLY A 900 -14.55 -17.09 32.93
N LEU A 901 -14.43 -16.56 31.71
CA LEU A 901 -14.87 -15.19 31.37
C LEU A 901 -16.39 -15.05 31.28
N LEU A 902 -17.08 -16.16 31.03
CA LEU A 902 -18.54 -16.20 30.91
C LEU A 902 -19.23 -16.60 32.23
N GLY A 903 -18.50 -16.82 33.32
CA GLY A 903 -19.07 -17.32 34.58
C GLY A 903 -19.68 -18.72 34.46
N GLU A 904 -20.63 -19.05 35.34
CA GLU A 904 -21.34 -20.34 35.36
C GLU A 904 -22.65 -20.28 34.54
N LEU A 905 -22.57 -19.86 33.28
CA LEU A 905 -23.74 -19.89 32.38
C LEU A 905 -24.09 -21.34 32.00
N PRO A 906 -25.40 -21.71 31.96
CA PRO A 906 -25.82 -23.00 31.43
C PRO A 906 -25.59 -23.08 29.92
N ASP A 907 -25.48 -24.30 29.37
CA ASP A 907 -25.24 -24.52 27.93
C ASP A 907 -26.35 -23.91 27.06
N SER A 908 -27.60 -24.03 27.49
CA SER A 908 -28.79 -23.52 26.80
C SER A 908 -29.83 -23.04 27.81
N ASP A 909 -30.73 -22.17 27.34
CA ASP A 909 -31.88 -21.74 28.12
C ASP A 909 -32.90 -22.88 28.21
N GLN A 910 -33.19 -23.35 29.43
CA GLN A 910 -34.14 -24.43 29.68
C GLN A 910 -35.61 -24.03 29.46
N MET A 911 -35.89 -22.74 29.23
CA MET A 911 -37.22 -22.22 28.87
C MET A 911 -37.08 -21.02 27.93
N SER A 912 -37.71 -21.09 26.75
CA SER A 912 -37.83 -19.94 25.84
C SER A 912 -39.14 -19.19 26.15
N PHE A 913 -39.19 -17.87 25.88
CA PHE A 913 -40.40 -17.06 26.07
C PHE A 913 -41.62 -17.58 25.26
N MET A 914 -41.38 -18.39 24.22
CA MET A 914 -42.43 -19.06 23.43
C MET A 914 -43.13 -20.18 24.22
N ASP A 915 -42.42 -20.85 25.14
CA ASP A 915 -43.00 -21.93 25.97
C ASP A 915 -44.03 -21.38 26.97
N PHE A 916 -43.99 -20.07 27.25
CA PHE A 916 -44.98 -19.37 28.08
C PHE A 916 -46.24 -18.93 27.31
N LEU A 917 -46.18 -18.91 25.98
CA LEU A 917 -47.33 -18.57 25.12
C LEU A 917 -48.14 -19.80 24.72
N GLU A 918 -47.62 -21.01 24.92
CA GLU A 918 -48.31 -22.29 24.68
C GLU A 918 -48.80 -22.99 25.96
N GLY A 919 -48.67 -22.35 27.13
CA GLY A 919 -49.09 -22.88 28.44
C GLY A 919 -50.52 -22.57 28.86
#